data_AF-A0A268U2V7-F1
#
_entry.id   AF-A0A268U2V7-F1
#
_cell.length_a   1.000
_cell.length_b   1.000
_cell.length_c   1.000
_cell.angle_alpha   90.00
_cell.angle_beta   90.00
_cell.angle_gamma   90.00
#
_symmetry.space_group_name_H-M   'P 1'
#
loop_
_entity.id
_entity.type
_entity.pdbx_description
1 polymer ?
#
loop_
_entity_poly.entity_id
_entity_poly.type
_entity_poly.pdbx_seq_one_letter_code
_entity_poly.pdbx_strand_id
1 'polypeptide(L)'
;MTTYKNMSKGYKLAFSVWILLAILAFIFTLVLSLSSFNKSYTAFLDIQGRVHIGEIYKYSAKIEYKSLLFRKLDSISSITTLATTYIKGVQKEDISNFQNEFHHIYFDSPKKLEVGNLATFSYKVSYLKAYKNLLVLFISGLIIIFIVSKVASSFKQKVYELVTKPKFLKLFILSVIIYLVALSALLRGDVYYINDFGRSIGLGDNWTGFSRYISLYLYTLIDSFKVFPYTDISPLPQLFAIVILSLSGILLAYIVRKKLDILGIIATLPLGLSPYFLENLSYKFDSPLMSFSLFILLVPFLFKDNLKHFIYISFIALLLSLSTYQASNGIYIILTLFFIFTNLIYKEKSLKEILQFLFAAVITFIVAILFYRYFIVTPVPLSLSGYVSSNTMQATKILEGGNLKIYLSFIFSDLKSLPFFTFLVVSALLFILTSMLLGKRNFIVSFIASLVFLALALSLSYGAYLALQNALFAPRAFIGFGGFASLVFLGVLYKSKFRFLKGLSIVFVALGSYSLVVFASSYGNAISAQQSYMMYRAGLVAKDLSALVPREAQNKVGVALEGSIGYSPVTLNFIDRYYGGIAKRLIPNVMINKAFPFTNYPLIYQGSNYQSFYGSACAPENTYIKDSSAKKELLLDNSYQSIYKSNSCYFVDLKPSTWNPKKF
;
A
#
# COMPACT_ATOMS: atom_id res chain seq x y z
N MET A 1 -7.86 -10.23 -45.53
CA MET A 1 -6.57 -10.94 -45.32
C MET A 1 -5.37 -10.14 -45.84
N THR A 2 -5.49 -9.39 -46.93
CA THR A 2 -4.45 -8.54 -47.54
C THR A 2 -4.01 -7.35 -46.68
N THR A 3 -4.94 -6.66 -46.01
CA THR A 3 -4.67 -5.61 -45.01
C THR A 3 -3.88 -6.13 -43.79
N TYR A 4 -4.13 -7.38 -43.39
CA TYR A 4 -3.45 -8.05 -42.27
C TYR A 4 -1.98 -8.39 -42.58
N LYS A 5 -1.66 -8.74 -43.84
CA LYS A 5 -0.29 -9.07 -44.28
C LYS A 5 0.61 -7.82 -44.28
N ASN A 6 0.06 -6.69 -44.72
CA ASN A 6 0.77 -5.39 -44.75
C ASN A 6 1.01 -4.82 -43.35
N MET A 7 0.07 -4.96 -42.41
CA MET A 7 0.29 -4.62 -40.99
C MET A 7 1.42 -5.43 -40.34
N SER A 8 1.61 -6.70 -40.73
CA SER A 8 2.68 -7.53 -40.18
C SER A 8 4.09 -7.11 -40.63
N LYS A 9 4.23 -6.56 -41.85
CA LYS A 9 5.50 -6.03 -42.36
C LYS A 9 5.83 -4.69 -41.70
N GLY A 10 4.86 -3.78 -41.60
CA GLY A 10 5.02 -2.52 -40.87
C GLY A 10 5.36 -2.74 -39.39
N TYR A 11 4.74 -3.73 -38.74
CA TYR A 11 5.08 -4.14 -37.37
C TYR A 11 6.50 -4.66 -37.24
N LYS A 12 6.94 -5.55 -38.13
CA LYS A 12 8.32 -6.07 -38.10
C LYS A 12 9.32 -4.94 -38.28
N LEU A 13 9.06 -4.01 -39.20
CA LEU A 13 9.90 -2.84 -39.41
C LEU A 13 9.92 -1.93 -38.18
N ALA A 14 8.76 -1.58 -37.61
CA ALA A 14 8.66 -0.77 -36.40
C ALA A 14 9.34 -1.44 -35.21
N PHE A 15 9.20 -2.76 -35.04
CA PHE A 15 9.87 -3.54 -34.01
C PHE A 15 11.39 -3.57 -34.20
N SER A 16 11.87 -3.74 -35.44
CA SER A 16 13.30 -3.67 -35.78
C SER A 16 13.88 -2.27 -35.55
N VAL A 17 13.16 -1.21 -35.93
CA VAL A 17 13.53 0.19 -35.66
C VAL A 17 13.55 0.45 -34.16
N TRP A 18 12.60 -0.10 -33.41
CA TRP A 18 12.54 0.07 -31.97
C TRP A 18 13.66 -0.68 -31.23
N ILE A 19 14.01 -1.90 -31.67
CA ILE A 19 15.20 -2.61 -31.19
C ILE A 19 16.46 -1.80 -31.50
N LEU A 20 16.57 -1.21 -32.69
CA LEU A 20 17.70 -0.37 -33.06
C LEU A 20 17.80 0.86 -32.14
N LEU A 21 16.68 1.55 -31.89
CA LEU A 21 16.61 2.68 -30.97
C LEU A 21 16.95 2.28 -29.54
N ALA A 22 16.55 1.08 -29.10
CA ALA A 22 16.90 0.53 -27.79
C ALA A 22 18.39 0.22 -27.68
N ILE A 23 19.00 -0.34 -28.73
CA ILE A 23 20.45 -0.60 -28.79
C ILE A 23 21.21 0.73 -28.78
N LEU A 24 20.77 1.73 -29.56
CA LEU A 24 21.36 3.06 -29.58
C LEU A 24 21.23 3.77 -28.22
N ALA A 25 20.08 3.65 -27.56
CA ALA A 25 19.86 4.13 -26.21
C ALA A 25 20.76 3.41 -25.17
N PHE A 26 20.96 2.10 -25.32
CA PHE A 26 21.89 1.31 -24.49
C PHE A 26 23.35 1.73 -24.71
N ILE A 27 23.78 1.94 -25.95
CA ILE A 27 25.12 2.42 -26.28
C ILE A 27 25.31 3.84 -25.73
N PHE A 28 24.34 4.73 -25.91
CA PHE A 28 24.37 6.09 -25.36
C PHE A 28 24.50 6.08 -23.83
N THR A 29 23.79 5.17 -23.16
CA THR A 29 23.89 5.01 -21.70
C THR A 29 25.20 4.38 -21.25
N LEU A 30 25.78 3.45 -22.02
CA LEU A 30 27.13 2.92 -21.79
C LEU A 30 28.19 4.04 -21.91
N VAL A 31 28.09 4.89 -22.93
CA VAL A 31 28.99 6.04 -23.14
C VAL A 31 28.86 7.06 -22.01
N LEU A 32 27.64 7.39 -21.59
CA LEU A 32 27.41 8.26 -20.42
C LEU A 32 27.99 7.65 -19.13
N SER A 33 27.84 6.34 -18.94
CA SER A 33 28.40 5.61 -17.80
C SER A 33 29.93 5.68 -17.81
N LEU A 34 30.56 5.37 -18.94
CA LEU A 34 32.02 5.45 -19.12
C LEU A 34 32.56 6.88 -18.92
N SER A 35 31.81 7.90 -19.34
CA SER A 35 32.20 9.30 -19.17
C SER A 35 32.12 9.81 -17.72
N SER A 36 31.37 9.12 -16.85
CA SER A 36 31.10 9.54 -15.47
C SER A 36 31.66 8.62 -14.39
N PHE A 37 32.03 7.39 -14.73
CA PHE A 37 32.52 6.40 -13.77
C PHE A 37 33.81 6.88 -13.09
N ASN A 38 33.75 7.02 -11.76
CA ASN A 38 34.87 7.39 -10.88
C ASN A 38 35.56 8.75 -11.12
N LYS A 39 34.95 9.67 -11.89
CA LYS A 39 35.46 11.04 -11.99
C LYS A 39 34.87 11.93 -10.90
N SER A 40 35.74 12.64 -10.18
CA SER A 40 35.36 13.70 -9.23
C SER A 40 35.51 15.06 -9.91
N TYR A 41 34.52 15.93 -9.71
CA TYR A 41 34.47 17.26 -10.28
C TYR A 41 34.53 18.32 -9.18
N THR A 42 34.91 19.55 -9.53
CA THR A 42 35.00 20.69 -8.60
C THR A 42 34.05 21.80 -8.97
N ALA A 43 33.40 22.39 -7.96
CA ALA A 43 32.53 23.57 -8.08
C ALA A 43 32.86 24.57 -6.97
N PHE A 44 32.54 25.83 -7.19
CA PHE A 44 32.73 26.91 -6.22
C PHE A 44 31.40 27.44 -5.72
N LEU A 45 31.33 27.77 -4.44
CA LEU A 45 30.23 28.55 -3.88
C LEU A 45 30.64 30.01 -3.89
N ASP A 46 30.02 30.83 -4.72
CA ASP A 46 30.41 32.24 -4.85
C ASP A 46 29.34 33.15 -4.26
N ILE A 47 29.69 33.96 -3.26
CA ILE A 47 28.76 34.93 -2.65
C ILE A 47 28.51 36.05 -3.66
N GLN A 48 27.25 36.23 -4.06
CA GLN A 48 26.80 37.22 -5.04
C GLN A 48 26.22 38.48 -4.37
N GLY A 49 25.69 38.35 -3.15
CA GLY A 49 24.97 39.44 -2.48
C GLY A 49 24.88 39.25 -0.97
N ARG A 50 24.78 40.37 -0.24
CA ARG A 50 24.69 40.42 1.23
C ARG A 50 23.71 41.50 1.67
N VAL A 51 22.85 41.18 2.65
CA VAL A 51 21.94 42.12 3.32
C VAL A 51 22.13 42.00 4.84
N HIS A 52 22.21 43.11 5.56
CA HIS A 52 22.35 43.13 7.01
C HIS A 52 20.98 43.41 7.67
N ILE A 53 20.52 42.52 8.55
CA ILE A 53 19.22 42.65 9.23
C ILE A 53 19.38 42.30 10.72
N GLY A 54 19.27 43.30 11.59
CA GLY A 54 19.50 43.11 13.02
C GLY A 54 20.95 42.75 13.32
N GLU A 55 21.18 41.66 14.06
CA GLU A 55 22.53 41.16 14.42
C GLU A 55 23.07 40.10 13.42
N ILE A 56 22.37 39.84 12.31
CA ILE A 56 22.68 38.74 11.38
C ILE A 56 22.85 39.27 9.96
N TYR A 57 23.84 38.71 9.24
CA TYR A 57 24.03 38.93 7.81
C TYR A 57 23.37 37.81 7.01
N LYS A 58 22.54 38.18 6.03
CA LYS A 58 21.95 37.26 5.05
C LYS A 58 22.73 37.29 3.76
N TYR A 59 23.05 36.13 3.21
CA TYR A 59 23.82 35.98 1.97
C TYR A 59 23.04 35.25 0.89
N SER A 60 23.28 35.66 -0.35
CA SER A 60 22.93 34.88 -1.54
C SER A 60 24.22 34.44 -2.22
N ALA A 61 24.43 33.14 -2.35
CA ALA A 61 25.56 32.57 -3.06
C ALA A 61 25.11 31.70 -4.24
N LYS A 62 25.96 31.54 -5.24
CA LYS A 62 25.69 30.73 -6.43
C LYS A 62 26.72 29.63 -6.58
N ILE A 63 26.28 28.43 -6.94
CA ILE A 63 27.18 27.32 -7.26
C ILE A 63 27.66 27.48 -8.71
N GLU A 64 28.97 27.66 -8.89
CA GLU A 64 29.60 27.68 -10.20
C GLU A 64 30.30 26.36 -10.51
N TYR A 65 29.75 25.61 -11.46
CA TYR A 65 30.38 24.40 -11.99
C TYR A 65 31.44 24.74 -13.05
N LYS A 66 32.64 24.16 -12.92
CA LYS A 66 33.77 24.38 -13.86
C LYS A 66 33.55 23.80 -15.27
N SER A 67 32.73 22.76 -15.42
CA SER A 67 32.48 22.14 -16.74
C SER A 67 31.17 22.63 -17.35
N LEU A 68 31.24 23.06 -18.61
CA LEU A 68 30.11 23.57 -19.41
C LEU A 68 28.99 22.53 -19.57
N LEU A 69 29.35 21.23 -19.54
CA LEU A 69 28.41 20.12 -19.66
C LEU A 69 27.37 20.14 -18.53
N PHE A 70 27.77 20.52 -17.30
CA PHE A 70 26.95 20.40 -16.09
C PHE A 70 26.10 21.64 -15.77
N ARG A 71 26.29 22.76 -16.47
CA ARG A 71 25.49 23.99 -16.29
C ARG A 71 24.03 23.86 -16.77
N LYS A 72 23.64 22.75 -17.40
CA LYS A 72 22.31 22.53 -18.02
C LYS A 72 21.59 21.22 -17.59
N LEU A 73 22.06 20.49 -16.57
CA LEU A 73 21.75 19.05 -16.40
C LEU A 73 20.99 18.61 -15.12
N ASP A 74 20.30 19.50 -14.40
CA ASP A 74 19.56 19.15 -13.16
C ASP A 74 18.32 18.25 -13.38
N SER A 75 17.79 18.20 -14.61
CA SER A 75 16.66 17.34 -14.96
C SER A 75 17.06 15.87 -15.16
N ILE A 76 18.32 15.57 -15.47
CA ILE A 76 18.77 14.22 -15.87
C ILE A 76 19.94 13.66 -15.05
N SER A 77 20.48 14.40 -14.08
CA SER A 77 21.54 13.90 -13.20
C SER A 77 21.27 14.21 -11.73
N SER A 78 21.94 13.51 -10.82
CA SER A 78 21.98 13.78 -9.39
C SER A 78 23.42 14.00 -8.96
N ILE A 79 23.67 15.02 -8.15
CA ILE A 79 25.01 15.37 -7.68
C ILE A 79 25.15 14.92 -6.22
N THR A 80 26.25 14.23 -5.91
CA THR A 80 26.62 13.87 -4.54
C THR A 80 27.89 14.60 -4.16
N THR A 81 27.80 15.48 -3.18
CA THR A 81 28.96 16.17 -2.61
C THR A 81 29.80 15.18 -1.80
N LEU A 82 31.09 15.11 -2.09
CA LEU A 82 32.06 14.25 -1.40
C LEU A 82 32.74 14.98 -0.24
N ALA A 83 33.15 16.22 -0.47
CA ALA A 83 33.84 17.03 0.51
C ALA A 83 33.64 18.52 0.20
N THR A 84 33.57 19.32 1.27
CA THR A 84 33.48 20.77 1.22
C THR A 84 34.69 21.36 1.93
N THR A 85 35.43 22.22 1.25
CA THR A 85 36.56 22.96 1.83
C THR A 85 36.21 24.44 1.85
N TYR A 86 35.99 24.98 3.04
CA TYR A 86 35.73 26.41 3.25
C TYR A 86 37.04 27.21 3.15
N ILE A 87 36.95 28.45 2.67
CA ILE A 87 38.11 29.35 2.64
C ILE A 87 38.51 29.73 4.07
N LYS A 88 39.80 30.01 4.26
CA LYS A 88 40.45 30.31 5.54
C LYS A 88 39.66 31.39 6.32
N GLY A 89 39.19 31.05 7.52
CA GLY A 89 38.45 31.96 8.41
C GLY A 89 36.93 31.71 8.50
N VAL A 90 36.38 30.77 7.71
CA VAL A 90 34.96 30.39 7.76
C VAL A 90 34.83 28.94 8.24
N GLN A 91 34.07 28.71 9.30
CA GLN A 91 33.75 27.38 9.83
C GLN A 91 32.31 27.00 9.46
N LYS A 92 31.96 25.70 9.51
CA LYS A 92 30.60 25.23 9.17
C LYS A 92 29.56 25.79 10.13
N GLU A 93 29.94 26.02 11.38
CA GLU A 93 29.11 26.55 12.46
C GLU A 93 28.77 28.03 12.26
N ASP A 94 29.50 28.74 11.39
CA ASP A 94 29.24 30.14 11.06
C ASP A 94 28.09 30.31 10.05
N ILE A 95 27.47 29.21 9.59
CA ILE A 95 26.43 29.18 8.56
C ILE A 95 25.15 28.54 9.13
N SER A 96 24.04 29.26 9.09
CA SER A 96 22.72 28.81 9.58
C SER A 96 21.61 29.10 8.57
N ASN A 97 20.42 28.50 8.75
CA ASN A 97 19.25 28.67 7.87
C ASN A 97 19.53 28.42 6.38
N PHE A 98 20.19 27.30 6.08
CA PHE A 98 20.54 26.93 4.72
C PHE A 98 19.30 26.58 3.89
N GLN A 99 18.98 27.42 2.91
CA GLN A 99 17.94 27.17 1.91
C GLN A 99 18.57 27.01 0.54
N ASN A 100 18.19 25.93 -0.15
CA ASN A 100 18.68 25.60 -1.47
C ASN A 100 17.56 25.79 -2.49
N GLU A 101 17.68 26.82 -3.33
CA GLU A 101 16.73 27.11 -4.40
C GLU A 101 17.49 27.20 -5.72
N PHE A 102 17.44 26.13 -6.52
CA PHE A 102 18.24 26.01 -7.75
C PHE A 102 19.73 26.21 -7.46
N HIS A 103 20.56 26.59 -8.44
CA HIS A 103 21.99 26.85 -8.22
C HIS A 103 22.29 28.02 -7.24
N HIS A 104 21.29 28.53 -6.51
CA HIS A 104 21.40 29.58 -5.53
C HIS A 104 21.20 29.02 -4.11
N ILE A 105 22.10 29.41 -3.22
CA ILE A 105 22.10 29.06 -1.81
C ILE A 105 21.88 30.34 -1.01
N TYR A 106 20.90 30.31 -0.13
CA TYR A 106 20.65 31.36 0.85
C TYR A 106 21.05 30.86 2.23
N PHE A 107 21.78 31.69 2.97
CA PHE A 107 22.21 31.34 4.32
C PHE A 107 22.46 32.59 5.17
N ASP A 108 22.38 32.39 6.48
CA ASP A 108 22.57 33.40 7.49
C ASP A 108 23.92 33.18 8.19
N SER A 109 24.66 34.26 8.46
CA SER A 109 25.89 34.23 9.26
C SER A 109 25.91 35.36 10.29
N PRO A 110 26.31 35.09 11.54
CA PRO A 110 26.55 36.13 12.54
C PRO A 110 27.85 36.91 12.25
N LYS A 111 28.71 36.42 11.35
CA LYS A 111 29.97 37.07 10.95
C LYS A 111 29.82 37.70 9.57
N LYS A 112 30.56 38.80 9.37
CA LYS A 112 30.68 39.45 8.06
C LYS A 112 31.63 38.63 7.17
N LEU A 113 31.08 38.01 6.14
CA LEU A 113 31.80 37.29 5.10
C LEU A 113 32.05 38.22 3.90
N GLU A 114 33.20 38.06 3.26
CA GLU A 114 33.54 38.79 2.03
C GLU A 114 32.78 38.23 0.83
N VAL A 115 32.50 39.12 -0.14
CA VAL A 115 31.89 38.74 -1.41
C VAL A 115 32.96 38.04 -2.26
N GLY A 116 32.65 36.85 -2.77
CA GLY A 116 33.61 35.99 -3.45
C GLY A 116 33.44 34.52 -3.08
N ASN A 117 34.42 33.71 -3.50
CA ASN A 117 34.41 32.27 -3.29
C ASN A 117 34.41 31.94 -1.79
N LEU A 118 33.39 31.23 -1.31
CA LEU A 118 33.19 30.85 0.08
C LEU A 118 33.70 29.44 0.36
N ALA A 119 33.50 28.53 -0.59
CA ALA A 119 33.84 27.12 -0.45
C ALA A 119 34.06 26.44 -1.80
N THR A 120 34.98 25.48 -1.82
CA THR A 120 35.13 24.56 -2.95
C THR A 120 34.50 23.21 -2.61
N PHE A 121 33.65 22.70 -3.50
CA PHE A 121 33.03 21.38 -3.37
C PHE A 121 33.66 20.39 -4.34
N SER A 122 34.02 19.22 -3.82
CA SER A 122 34.27 18.04 -4.64
C SER A 122 32.96 17.25 -4.76
N TYR A 123 32.53 16.91 -5.97
CA TYR A 123 31.26 16.20 -6.18
C TYR A 123 31.37 15.09 -7.24
N LYS A 124 30.50 14.09 -7.12
CA LYS A 124 30.25 13.07 -8.14
C LYS A 124 28.90 13.30 -8.81
N VAL A 125 28.84 13.02 -10.11
CA VAL A 125 27.61 13.10 -10.89
C VAL A 125 27.12 11.69 -11.17
N SER A 126 25.87 11.42 -10.82
CA SER A 126 25.17 10.19 -11.16
C SER A 126 24.09 10.48 -12.19
N TYR A 127 24.17 9.82 -13.34
CA TYR A 127 23.15 9.88 -14.39
C TYR A 127 22.01 8.89 -14.18
N LEU A 128 21.85 8.34 -12.96
CA LEU A 128 20.77 7.42 -12.62
C LEU A 128 19.38 7.97 -12.96
N LYS A 129 19.19 9.29 -12.86
CA LYS A 129 17.94 9.96 -13.24
C LYS A 129 17.71 9.94 -14.76
N ALA A 130 18.73 10.20 -15.57
CA ALA A 130 18.69 10.01 -17.02
C ALA A 130 18.37 8.57 -17.39
N TYR A 131 19.04 7.60 -16.75
CA TYR A 131 18.81 6.17 -16.97
C TYR A 131 17.37 5.79 -16.66
N LYS A 132 16.81 6.29 -15.56
CA LYS A 132 15.39 6.07 -15.22
C LYS A 132 14.45 6.65 -16.29
N ASN A 133 14.70 7.87 -16.76
CA ASN A 133 13.86 8.50 -17.78
C ASN A 133 13.94 7.78 -19.15
N LEU A 134 15.14 7.40 -19.58
CA LEU A 134 15.34 6.62 -20.82
C LEU A 134 14.68 5.24 -20.74
N LEU A 135 14.76 4.59 -19.57
CA LEU A 135 14.12 3.31 -19.33
C LEU A 135 12.59 3.43 -19.28
N VAL A 136 12.04 4.50 -18.71
CA VAL A 136 10.60 4.77 -18.76
C VAL A 136 10.14 4.94 -20.20
N LEU A 137 10.86 5.70 -21.04
CA LEU A 137 10.58 5.81 -22.47
C LEU A 137 10.65 4.44 -23.18
N PHE A 138 11.60 3.59 -22.81
CA PHE A 138 11.71 2.21 -23.29
C PHE A 138 10.51 1.35 -22.85
N ILE A 139 10.08 1.43 -21.59
CA ILE A 139 8.90 0.70 -21.11
C ILE A 139 7.63 1.23 -21.78
N SER A 140 7.47 2.54 -21.92
CA SER A 140 6.38 3.17 -22.66
C SER A 140 6.36 2.70 -24.11
N GLY A 141 7.52 2.55 -24.75
CA GLY A 141 7.66 1.95 -26.07
C GLY A 141 7.21 0.48 -26.11
N LEU A 142 7.56 -0.34 -25.11
CA LEU A 142 7.06 -1.72 -24.98
C LEU A 142 5.54 -1.78 -24.75
N ILE A 143 4.98 -0.84 -23.97
CA ILE A 143 3.55 -0.71 -23.73
C ILE A 143 2.82 -0.28 -25.02
N ILE A 144 3.41 0.62 -25.80
CA ILE A 144 2.87 1.02 -27.11
C ILE A 144 2.91 -0.17 -28.09
N ILE A 145 4.00 -0.94 -28.09
CA ILE A 145 4.08 -2.20 -28.85
C ILE A 145 2.99 -3.16 -28.35
N PHE A 146 2.74 -3.27 -27.04
CA PHE A 146 1.65 -4.07 -26.48
C PHE A 146 0.27 -3.63 -26.98
N ILE A 147 -0.02 -2.32 -26.97
CA ILE A 147 -1.26 -1.72 -27.48
C ILE A 147 -1.49 -2.02 -28.96
N VAL A 148 -0.40 -2.08 -29.75
CA VAL A 148 -0.45 -2.30 -31.21
C VAL A 148 -0.30 -3.79 -31.59
N SER A 149 -0.04 -4.69 -30.64
CA SER A 149 0.29 -6.10 -30.90
C SER A 149 -0.91 -7.06 -30.96
N LYS A 150 -0.64 -8.30 -31.40
CA LYS A 150 -1.53 -9.48 -31.30
C LYS A 150 -2.08 -9.71 -29.88
N VAL A 151 -1.34 -9.28 -28.86
CA VAL A 151 -1.75 -9.40 -27.45
C VAL A 151 -2.93 -8.48 -27.14
N ALA A 152 -2.95 -7.24 -27.64
CA ALA A 152 -4.08 -6.33 -27.46
C ALA A 152 -5.36 -6.85 -28.14
N SER A 153 -5.26 -7.45 -29.33
CA SER A 153 -6.40 -8.10 -29.98
C SER A 153 -6.92 -9.29 -29.14
N SER A 154 -6.03 -10.14 -28.65
CA SER A 154 -6.40 -11.25 -27.77
C SER A 154 -7.02 -10.75 -26.46
N PHE A 155 -6.51 -9.64 -25.94
CA PHE A 155 -7.06 -8.99 -24.74
C PHE A 155 -8.48 -8.49 -24.95
N LYS A 156 -8.72 -7.71 -26.01
CA LYS A 156 -10.06 -7.25 -26.39
C LYS A 156 -11.01 -8.42 -26.57
N GLN A 157 -10.57 -9.51 -27.21
CA GLN A 157 -11.37 -10.71 -27.38
C GLN A 157 -11.75 -11.36 -26.03
N LYS A 158 -10.80 -11.51 -25.09
CA LYS A 158 -11.09 -12.09 -23.77
C LYS A 158 -12.02 -11.23 -22.91
N VAL A 159 -11.87 -9.91 -23.00
CA VAL A 159 -12.79 -8.97 -22.34
C VAL A 159 -14.18 -9.10 -22.95
N TYR A 160 -14.27 -9.10 -24.29
CA TYR A 160 -15.53 -9.29 -25.01
C TYR A 160 -16.21 -10.63 -24.61
N GLU A 161 -15.48 -11.74 -24.63
CA GLU A 161 -15.96 -13.06 -24.21
C GLU A 161 -16.51 -13.09 -22.78
N LEU A 162 -15.99 -12.26 -21.88
CA LEU A 162 -16.46 -12.14 -20.50
C LEU A 162 -17.75 -11.30 -20.42
N VAL A 163 -17.75 -10.10 -20.99
CA VAL A 163 -18.87 -9.15 -20.88
C VAL A 163 -20.11 -9.62 -21.65
N THR A 164 -19.93 -10.43 -22.71
CA THR A 164 -21.05 -11.02 -23.46
C THR A 164 -21.59 -12.30 -22.83
N LYS A 165 -21.03 -12.78 -21.70
CA LYS A 165 -21.59 -13.96 -21.05
C LYS A 165 -23.05 -13.70 -20.62
N PRO A 166 -23.94 -14.70 -20.80
CA PRO A 166 -25.30 -14.58 -20.33
C PRO A 166 -25.33 -14.19 -18.84
N LYS A 167 -26.20 -13.24 -18.49
CA LYS A 167 -26.39 -12.73 -17.13
C LYS A 167 -25.21 -11.94 -16.55
N PHE A 168 -24.15 -11.61 -17.32
CA PHE A 168 -23.01 -10.82 -16.83
C PHE A 168 -23.46 -9.55 -16.10
N LEU A 169 -24.22 -8.68 -16.78
CA LEU A 169 -24.66 -7.40 -16.21
C LEU A 169 -25.53 -7.60 -14.96
N LYS A 170 -26.49 -8.54 -14.99
CA LYS A 170 -27.37 -8.85 -13.85
C LYS A 170 -26.57 -9.32 -12.62
N LEU A 171 -25.59 -10.20 -12.82
CA LEU A 171 -24.75 -10.73 -11.75
C LEU A 171 -23.74 -9.70 -11.23
N PHE A 172 -23.24 -8.84 -12.12
CA PHE A 172 -22.40 -7.71 -11.74
C PHE A 172 -23.17 -6.73 -10.86
N ILE A 173 -24.36 -6.30 -11.28
CA ILE A 173 -25.25 -5.43 -10.48
C ILE A 173 -25.60 -6.09 -9.14
N LEU A 174 -25.94 -7.38 -9.14
CA LEU A 174 -26.21 -8.12 -7.91
C LEU A 174 -24.99 -8.11 -6.96
N SER A 175 -23.78 -8.31 -7.49
CA SER A 175 -22.56 -8.23 -6.70
C SER A 175 -22.37 -6.84 -6.09
N VAL A 176 -22.60 -5.77 -6.87
CA VAL A 176 -22.52 -4.38 -6.39
C VAL A 176 -23.52 -4.16 -5.27
N ILE A 177 -24.77 -4.60 -5.43
CA ILE A 177 -25.82 -4.47 -4.40
C ILE A 177 -25.41 -5.20 -3.11
N ILE A 178 -24.87 -6.42 -3.21
CA ILE A 178 -24.43 -7.18 -2.03
C ILE A 178 -23.32 -6.42 -1.28
N TYR A 179 -22.33 -5.89 -2.00
CA TYR A 179 -21.27 -5.09 -1.38
C TYR A 179 -21.81 -3.79 -0.77
N LEU A 180 -22.73 -3.10 -1.44
CA LEU A 180 -23.38 -1.90 -0.90
C LEU A 180 -24.13 -2.20 0.40
N VAL A 181 -24.87 -3.32 0.45
CA VAL A 181 -25.57 -3.74 1.67
C VAL A 181 -24.58 -4.04 2.79
N ALA A 182 -23.54 -4.85 2.51
CA ALA A 182 -22.53 -5.25 3.49
C ALA A 182 -21.70 -4.06 4.02
N LEU A 183 -21.45 -3.05 3.19
CA LEU A 183 -20.61 -1.90 3.52
C LEU A 183 -21.44 -0.65 3.87
N SER A 184 -22.77 -0.73 3.83
CA SER A 184 -23.68 0.40 4.08
C SER A 184 -23.36 1.14 5.38
N ALA A 185 -23.10 0.40 6.46
CA ALA A 185 -22.73 0.96 7.76
C ALA A 185 -21.37 1.68 7.73
N LEU A 186 -20.40 1.17 6.97
CA LEU A 186 -19.08 1.79 6.82
C LEU A 186 -19.17 3.08 5.98
N LEU A 187 -19.89 3.03 4.85
CA LEU A 187 -20.10 4.18 3.97
C LEU A 187 -20.84 5.33 4.67
N ARG A 188 -21.93 5.00 5.38
CA ARG A 188 -22.71 5.96 6.18
C ARG A 188 -21.90 6.55 7.33
N GLY A 189 -20.93 5.79 7.84
CA GLY A 189 -20.10 6.17 8.97
C GLY A 189 -19.16 7.33 8.71
N ASP A 190 -18.79 7.55 7.45
CA ASP A 190 -17.88 8.59 6.98
C ASP A 190 -16.60 8.71 7.83
N VAL A 191 -15.98 7.56 8.10
CA VAL A 191 -14.84 7.47 9.02
C VAL A 191 -13.52 7.88 8.36
N TYR A 192 -12.76 8.76 9.00
CA TYR A 192 -11.38 9.06 8.65
C TYR A 192 -10.45 8.01 9.26
N TYR A 193 -10.05 7.02 8.44
CA TYR A 193 -9.20 5.95 8.92
C TYR A 193 -7.71 6.33 8.89
N ILE A 194 -7.12 6.53 10.07
CA ILE A 194 -5.67 6.75 10.28
C ILE A 194 -5.11 7.91 9.42
N ASN A 195 -4.56 7.60 8.24
CA ASN A 195 -3.94 8.58 7.33
C ASN A 195 -4.98 9.51 6.71
N ASP A 196 -6.24 9.08 6.62
CA ASP A 196 -7.30 9.85 5.97
C ASP A 196 -7.58 11.17 6.69
N PHE A 197 -7.32 11.24 8.01
CA PHE A 197 -7.38 12.49 8.76
C PHE A 197 -6.40 13.54 8.23
N GLY A 198 -5.15 13.14 7.96
CA GLY A 198 -4.13 14.06 7.45
C GLY A 198 -4.43 14.46 6.01
N ARG A 199 -4.94 13.52 5.21
CA ARG A 199 -5.31 13.79 3.81
C ARG A 199 -6.49 14.73 3.69
N SER A 200 -7.52 14.57 4.51
CA SER A 200 -8.72 15.41 4.45
C SER A 200 -8.47 16.87 4.82
N ILE A 201 -7.41 17.14 5.59
CA ILE A 201 -6.99 18.50 5.99
C ILE A 201 -5.74 19.00 5.24
N GLY A 202 -5.31 18.29 4.19
CA GLY A 202 -4.20 18.73 3.33
C GLY A 202 -2.79 18.60 3.94
N LEU A 203 -2.60 17.74 4.93
CA LEU A 203 -1.34 17.57 5.68
C LEU A 203 -0.54 16.28 5.37
N GLY A 204 -0.91 15.52 4.34
CA GLY A 204 -0.04 14.42 3.92
C GLY A 204 -0.50 13.59 2.74
N ASP A 205 0.38 13.46 1.75
CA ASP A 205 0.42 12.33 0.83
C ASP A 205 1.84 11.77 0.76
N ASN A 206 1.95 10.44 0.71
CA ASN A 206 3.25 9.79 0.60
C ASN A 206 3.21 8.54 -0.29
N TRP A 207 2.28 8.45 -1.24
CA TRP A 207 2.26 7.34 -2.20
C TRP A 207 3.60 7.20 -2.94
N THR A 208 4.17 8.30 -3.42
CA THR A 208 5.45 8.32 -4.12
C THR A 208 6.62 7.91 -3.23
N GLY A 209 6.63 8.29 -1.95
CA GLY A 209 7.65 7.86 -0.99
C GLY A 209 7.62 6.36 -0.69
N PHE A 210 6.46 5.71 -0.83
CA PHE A 210 6.31 4.25 -0.82
C PHE A 210 6.39 3.62 -2.22
N SER A 211 6.86 4.37 -3.22
CA SER A 211 7.01 3.93 -4.62
C SER A 211 5.72 3.41 -5.25
N ARG A 212 4.58 4.01 -4.86
CA ARG A 212 3.23 3.74 -5.37
C ARG A 212 2.83 4.78 -6.41
N TYR A 213 3.59 4.87 -7.50
CA TYR A 213 3.38 5.89 -8.54
C TYR A 213 2.04 5.75 -9.27
N ILE A 214 1.58 4.52 -9.50
CA ILE A 214 0.29 4.30 -10.17
C ILE A 214 -0.86 4.74 -9.27
N SER A 215 -0.73 4.60 -7.95
CA SER A 215 -1.71 5.13 -6.99
C SER A 215 -1.88 6.64 -7.13
N LEU A 216 -0.80 7.40 -7.24
CA LEU A 216 -0.86 8.86 -7.46
C LEU A 216 -1.66 9.19 -8.72
N TYR A 217 -1.33 8.56 -9.86
CA TYR A 217 -2.03 8.84 -11.12
C TYR A 217 -3.49 8.43 -11.08
N LEU A 218 -3.80 7.23 -10.59
CA LEU A 218 -5.18 6.74 -10.49
C LEU A 218 -6.01 7.62 -9.55
N TYR A 219 -5.44 8.03 -8.42
CA TYR A 219 -6.16 8.89 -7.50
C TYR A 219 -6.36 10.30 -8.07
N THR A 220 -5.34 10.86 -8.75
CA THR A 220 -5.47 12.12 -9.48
C THR A 220 -6.62 12.06 -10.48
N LEU A 221 -6.81 10.95 -11.20
CA LEU A 221 -7.97 10.77 -12.09
C LEU A 221 -9.31 10.75 -11.35
N ILE A 222 -9.36 10.12 -10.17
CA ILE A 222 -10.56 10.06 -9.34
C ILE A 222 -10.88 11.45 -8.76
N ASP A 223 -9.87 12.20 -8.34
CA ASP A 223 -9.98 13.55 -7.77
C ASP A 223 -9.95 14.65 -8.85
N SER A 224 -10.66 14.42 -9.95
CA SER A 224 -10.85 15.40 -11.03
C SER A 224 -9.56 16.00 -11.61
N PHE A 225 -8.55 15.17 -11.82
CA PHE A 225 -7.23 15.52 -12.36
C PHE A 225 -6.41 16.47 -11.48
N LYS A 226 -6.76 16.63 -10.20
CA LYS A 226 -6.01 17.46 -9.27
C LYS A 226 -4.93 16.68 -8.54
N VAL A 227 -3.78 17.32 -8.38
CA VAL A 227 -2.66 16.85 -7.54
C VAL A 227 -2.84 17.44 -6.15
N PHE A 228 -2.24 16.78 -5.15
CA PHE A 228 -2.25 17.17 -3.74
C PHE A 228 -2.13 18.70 -3.51
N PRO A 229 -2.88 19.29 -2.55
CA PRO A 229 -3.77 18.64 -1.57
C PRO A 229 -5.07 18.11 -2.18
N TYR A 230 -5.49 16.94 -1.72
CA TYR A 230 -6.71 16.28 -2.17
C TYR A 230 -7.93 16.79 -1.42
N THR A 231 -9.09 16.78 -2.08
CA THR A 231 -10.37 17.04 -1.39
C THR A 231 -10.96 15.72 -0.90
N ASP A 232 -11.59 15.69 0.28
CA ASP A 232 -12.37 14.50 0.66
C ASP A 232 -13.64 14.42 -0.20
N ILE A 233 -13.60 13.52 -1.19
CA ILE A 233 -14.71 13.19 -2.10
C ILE A 233 -15.43 11.89 -1.68
N SER A 234 -15.25 11.43 -0.44
CA SER A 234 -15.99 10.31 0.16
C SER A 234 -17.51 10.49 -0.01
N PRO A 235 -18.28 9.41 -0.28
CA PRO A 235 -17.84 8.00 -0.37
C PRO A 235 -17.42 7.55 -1.78
N LEU A 236 -17.22 8.46 -2.74
CA LEU A 236 -16.98 8.11 -4.14
C LEU A 236 -15.80 7.12 -4.36
N PRO A 237 -14.63 7.27 -3.71
CA PRO A 237 -13.55 6.30 -3.81
C PRO A 237 -13.94 4.89 -3.36
N GLN A 238 -14.72 4.77 -2.29
CA GLN A 238 -15.19 3.48 -1.78
C GLN A 238 -16.25 2.86 -2.70
N LEU A 239 -17.09 3.68 -3.35
CA LEU A 239 -18.00 3.22 -4.39
C LEU A 239 -17.25 2.67 -5.62
N PHE A 240 -16.16 3.31 -6.03
CA PHE A 240 -15.26 2.76 -7.06
C PHE A 240 -14.61 1.44 -6.60
N ALA A 241 -14.19 1.35 -5.34
CA ALA A 241 -13.65 0.13 -4.77
C ALA A 241 -14.68 -1.03 -4.85
N ILE A 242 -15.95 -0.77 -4.55
CA ILE A 242 -17.06 -1.73 -4.68
C ILE A 242 -17.21 -2.22 -6.13
N VAL A 243 -17.22 -1.29 -7.09
CA VAL A 243 -17.30 -1.64 -8.53
C VAL A 243 -16.13 -2.54 -8.93
N ILE A 244 -14.91 -2.21 -8.53
CA ILE A 244 -13.71 -2.99 -8.84
C ILE A 244 -13.75 -4.37 -8.18
N LEU A 245 -14.20 -4.47 -6.93
CA LEU A 245 -14.36 -5.75 -6.23
C LEU A 245 -15.44 -6.62 -6.86
N SER A 246 -16.57 -6.04 -7.29
CA SER A 246 -17.60 -6.76 -8.04
C SER A 246 -17.08 -7.29 -9.37
N LEU A 247 -16.31 -6.49 -10.11
CA LEU A 247 -15.61 -6.96 -11.32
C LEU A 247 -14.61 -8.07 -10.99
N SER A 248 -13.88 -7.95 -9.89
CA SER A 248 -12.92 -8.96 -9.42
C SER A 248 -13.60 -10.30 -9.11
N GLY A 249 -14.74 -10.27 -8.41
CA GLY A 249 -15.52 -11.47 -8.12
C GLY A 249 -16.08 -12.13 -9.38
N ILE A 250 -16.68 -11.34 -10.29
CA ILE A 250 -17.15 -11.84 -11.59
C ILE A 250 -16.01 -12.47 -12.40
N LEU A 251 -14.88 -11.77 -12.48
CA LEU A 251 -13.70 -12.22 -13.23
C LEU A 251 -13.13 -13.51 -12.64
N LEU A 252 -12.99 -13.58 -11.31
CA LEU A 252 -12.49 -14.78 -10.62
C LEU A 252 -13.43 -15.98 -10.82
N ALA A 253 -14.73 -15.77 -10.63
CA ALA A 253 -15.74 -16.81 -10.86
C ALA A 253 -15.70 -17.33 -12.30
N TYR A 254 -15.57 -16.44 -13.29
CA TYR A 254 -15.41 -16.80 -14.69
C TYR A 254 -14.11 -17.57 -14.96
N ILE A 255 -12.97 -17.09 -14.46
CA ILE A 255 -11.65 -17.67 -14.68
C ILE A 255 -11.56 -19.11 -14.15
N VAL A 256 -12.16 -19.35 -12.98
CA VAL A 256 -12.17 -20.64 -12.27
C VAL A 256 -13.27 -21.56 -12.79
N ARG A 257 -14.54 -21.13 -12.81
CA ARG A 257 -15.69 -22.01 -13.10
C ARG A 257 -16.10 -22.01 -14.56
N LYS A 258 -15.59 -21.10 -15.39
CA LYS A 258 -15.95 -20.89 -16.81
C LYS A 258 -17.44 -20.59 -17.04
N LYS A 259 -18.17 -20.24 -15.97
CA LYS A 259 -19.58 -19.85 -15.99
C LYS A 259 -19.82 -18.75 -14.95
N LEU A 260 -20.90 -18.00 -15.15
CA LEU A 260 -21.36 -16.98 -14.21
C LEU A 260 -22.72 -17.42 -13.62
N ASP A 261 -22.76 -17.56 -12.30
CA ASP A 261 -23.97 -17.85 -11.53
C ASP A 261 -23.90 -17.16 -10.15
N ILE A 262 -25.04 -17.06 -9.48
CA ILE A 262 -25.15 -16.40 -8.17
C ILE A 262 -24.20 -17.06 -7.15
N LEU A 263 -24.08 -18.39 -7.19
CA LEU A 263 -23.17 -19.14 -6.32
C LEU A 263 -21.70 -18.72 -6.52
N GLY A 264 -21.30 -18.42 -7.76
CA GLY A 264 -19.98 -17.89 -8.06
C GLY A 264 -19.74 -16.53 -7.40
N ILE A 265 -20.74 -15.64 -7.45
CA ILE A 265 -20.67 -14.32 -6.80
C ILE A 265 -20.55 -14.47 -5.29
N ILE A 266 -21.43 -15.27 -4.68
CA ILE A 266 -21.40 -15.54 -3.24
C ILE A 266 -20.04 -16.11 -2.82
N ALA A 267 -19.52 -17.11 -3.54
CA ALA A 267 -18.22 -17.72 -3.27
C ALA A 267 -17.02 -16.75 -3.36
N THR A 268 -17.17 -15.62 -4.07
CA THR A 268 -16.10 -14.62 -4.23
C THR A 268 -16.18 -13.45 -3.25
N LEU A 269 -17.22 -13.38 -2.42
CA LEU A 269 -17.36 -12.31 -1.42
C LEU A 269 -16.17 -12.17 -0.46
N PRO A 270 -15.43 -13.24 -0.06
CA PRO A 270 -14.24 -13.10 0.76
C PRO A 270 -13.14 -12.20 0.15
N LEU A 271 -13.10 -12.00 -1.17
CA LEU A 271 -12.16 -11.06 -1.81
C LEU A 271 -12.24 -9.65 -1.22
N GLY A 272 -13.46 -9.17 -0.95
CA GLY A 272 -13.71 -7.81 -0.48
C GLY A 272 -14.27 -7.72 0.94
N LEU A 273 -14.94 -8.77 1.43
CA LEU A 273 -15.57 -8.80 2.75
C LEU A 273 -14.78 -9.60 3.78
N SER A 274 -13.63 -10.20 3.42
CA SER A 274 -12.75 -10.75 4.45
C SER A 274 -12.36 -9.63 5.43
N PRO A 275 -12.27 -9.91 6.75
CA PRO A 275 -11.91 -8.89 7.73
C PRO A 275 -10.62 -8.13 7.38
N TYR A 276 -9.66 -8.80 6.73
CA TYR A 276 -8.42 -8.19 6.24
C TYR A 276 -8.64 -7.15 5.13
N PHE A 277 -9.56 -7.42 4.21
CA PHE A 277 -9.87 -6.45 3.15
C PHE A 277 -10.76 -5.31 3.65
N LEU A 278 -11.54 -5.51 4.72
CA LEU A 278 -12.30 -4.43 5.36
C LEU A 278 -11.39 -3.29 5.84
N GLU A 279 -10.17 -3.58 6.35
CA GLU A 279 -9.23 -2.50 6.66
C GLU A 279 -8.84 -1.70 5.41
N ASN A 280 -8.66 -2.34 4.25
CA ASN A 280 -8.37 -1.66 3.00
C ASN A 280 -9.53 -0.74 2.57
N LEU A 281 -10.77 -1.19 2.78
CA LEU A 281 -11.98 -0.43 2.48
C LEU A 281 -12.22 0.74 3.45
N SER A 282 -11.66 0.68 4.65
CA SER A 282 -11.74 1.78 5.62
C SER A 282 -10.91 2.99 5.23
N TYR A 283 -9.82 2.82 4.47
CA TYR A 283 -9.07 3.95 3.92
C TYR A 283 -9.84 4.56 2.74
N LYS A 284 -10.57 5.66 2.97
CA LYS A 284 -11.36 6.36 1.95
C LYS A 284 -10.51 6.64 0.70
N PHE A 285 -9.32 7.21 0.88
CA PHE A 285 -8.44 7.62 -0.21
C PHE A 285 -7.77 6.43 -0.93
N ASP A 286 -7.38 5.38 -0.20
CA ASP A 286 -6.64 4.25 -0.78
C ASP A 286 -7.53 3.11 -1.30
N SER A 287 -8.77 2.98 -0.82
CA SER A 287 -9.63 1.84 -1.10
C SER A 287 -9.79 1.47 -2.59
N PRO A 288 -10.01 2.40 -3.55
CA PRO A 288 -10.08 2.02 -4.96
C PRO A 288 -8.74 1.54 -5.52
N LEU A 289 -7.63 2.06 -5.00
CA LEU A 289 -6.26 1.73 -5.41
C LEU A 289 -5.89 0.32 -4.92
N MET A 290 -6.19 0.00 -3.66
CA MET A 290 -5.98 -1.33 -3.09
C MET A 290 -6.86 -2.38 -3.81
N SER A 291 -8.12 -2.05 -4.12
CA SER A 291 -9.01 -2.91 -4.93
C SER A 291 -8.50 -3.10 -6.36
N PHE A 292 -7.99 -2.06 -7.01
CA PHE A 292 -7.39 -2.15 -8.34
C PHE A 292 -6.16 -3.07 -8.35
N SER A 293 -5.30 -2.96 -7.33
CA SER A 293 -4.12 -3.82 -7.19
C SER A 293 -4.47 -5.30 -7.04
N LEU A 294 -5.62 -5.63 -6.44
CA LEU A 294 -6.14 -7.00 -6.42
C LEU A 294 -6.68 -7.40 -7.80
N PHE A 295 -7.56 -6.59 -8.37
CA PHE A 295 -8.24 -6.86 -9.65
C PHE A 295 -7.24 -7.17 -10.76
N ILE A 296 -6.21 -6.34 -10.91
CA ILE A 296 -5.25 -6.45 -12.01
C ILE A 296 -4.47 -7.77 -11.97
N LEU A 297 -4.27 -8.36 -10.79
CA LEU A 297 -3.60 -9.66 -10.64
C LEU A 297 -4.46 -10.86 -11.08
N LEU A 298 -5.77 -10.68 -11.25
CA LEU A 298 -6.66 -11.71 -11.78
C LEU A 298 -6.57 -11.79 -13.31
N VAL A 299 -6.34 -10.66 -13.97
CA VAL A 299 -6.39 -10.48 -15.43
C VAL A 299 -5.48 -11.46 -16.20
N PRO A 300 -4.23 -11.74 -15.81
CA PRO A 300 -3.36 -12.66 -16.55
C PRO A 300 -3.96 -14.06 -16.71
N PHE A 301 -4.75 -14.52 -15.74
CA PHE A 301 -5.33 -15.87 -15.74
C PHE A 301 -6.48 -16.07 -16.74
N LEU A 302 -6.91 -15.01 -17.45
CA LEU A 302 -7.69 -15.13 -18.69
C LEU A 302 -6.89 -15.78 -19.83
N PHE A 303 -5.56 -15.68 -19.78
CA PHE A 303 -4.63 -16.12 -20.82
C PHE A 303 -3.79 -17.34 -20.39
N LYS A 304 -4.14 -18.01 -19.29
CA LYS A 304 -3.41 -19.19 -18.77
C LYS A 304 -3.24 -20.34 -19.79
N ASP A 305 -4.04 -20.35 -20.84
CA ASP A 305 -3.98 -21.34 -21.92
C ASP A 305 -3.05 -20.92 -23.08
N ASN A 306 -2.61 -19.65 -23.10
CA ASN A 306 -1.63 -19.13 -24.04
C ASN A 306 -0.43 -18.56 -23.27
N LEU A 307 0.59 -19.40 -23.07
CA LEU A 307 1.74 -19.11 -22.20
C LEU A 307 2.44 -17.79 -22.52
N LYS A 308 2.58 -17.45 -23.82
CA LYS A 308 3.20 -16.18 -24.24
C LYS A 308 2.38 -14.98 -23.76
N HIS A 309 1.07 -14.99 -24.00
CA HIS A 309 0.19 -13.90 -23.57
C HIS A 309 0.11 -13.82 -22.04
N PHE A 310 0.06 -14.98 -21.37
CA PHE A 310 0.13 -15.06 -19.92
C PHE A 310 1.38 -14.36 -19.37
N ILE A 311 2.59 -14.70 -19.84
CA ILE A 311 3.85 -14.09 -19.37
C ILE A 311 3.83 -12.57 -19.52
N TYR A 312 3.50 -12.06 -20.71
CA TYR A 312 3.50 -10.61 -20.95
C TYR A 312 2.48 -9.88 -20.07
N ILE A 313 1.25 -10.39 -19.99
CA ILE A 313 0.18 -9.75 -19.22
C ILE A 313 0.46 -9.87 -17.72
N SER A 314 1.00 -11.00 -17.26
CA SER A 314 1.46 -11.20 -15.88
C SER A 314 2.52 -10.18 -15.49
N PHE A 315 3.54 -9.97 -16.32
CA PHE A 315 4.60 -9.01 -16.04
C PHE A 315 4.04 -7.60 -15.84
N ILE A 316 3.19 -7.14 -16.76
CA ILE A 316 2.55 -5.82 -16.67
C ILE A 316 1.62 -5.72 -15.47
N ALA A 317 0.76 -6.72 -15.24
CA ALA A 317 -0.17 -6.74 -14.12
C ALA A 317 0.54 -6.70 -12.75
N LEU A 318 1.64 -7.44 -12.61
CA LEU A 318 2.45 -7.44 -11.40
C LEU A 318 3.11 -6.07 -11.17
N LEU A 319 3.66 -5.43 -12.21
CA LEU A 319 4.23 -4.09 -12.08
C LEU A 319 3.18 -3.04 -11.70
N LEU A 320 2.00 -3.09 -12.32
CA LEU A 320 0.87 -2.21 -11.99
C LEU A 320 0.42 -2.41 -10.55
N SER A 321 0.28 -3.66 -10.11
CA SER A 321 -0.08 -4.00 -8.74
C SER A 321 0.97 -3.52 -7.74
N LEU A 322 2.25 -3.84 -7.94
CA LEU A 322 3.33 -3.41 -7.04
C LEU A 322 3.46 -1.88 -6.97
N SER A 323 3.20 -1.19 -8.08
CA SER A 323 3.22 0.29 -8.15
C SER A 323 1.92 0.94 -7.68
N THR A 324 0.92 0.16 -7.29
CA THR A 324 -0.33 0.64 -6.69
C THR A 324 -0.37 0.26 -5.21
N TYR A 325 -0.38 -1.04 -4.91
CA TYR A 325 -0.34 -1.57 -3.56
C TYR A 325 0.34 -2.94 -3.53
N GLN A 326 1.52 -3.00 -2.92
CA GLN A 326 2.42 -4.16 -2.98
C GLN A 326 1.84 -5.42 -2.33
N ALA A 327 0.97 -5.29 -1.33
CA ALA A 327 0.55 -6.44 -0.51
C ALA A 327 -0.40 -7.41 -1.22
N SER A 328 -1.00 -7.06 -2.36
CA SER A 328 -1.91 -7.96 -3.08
C SER A 328 -1.20 -9.09 -3.84
N ASN A 329 0.13 -9.04 -3.99
CA ASN A 329 0.90 -9.96 -4.86
C ASN A 329 0.69 -11.46 -4.53
N GLY A 330 0.30 -11.81 -3.30
CA GLY A 330 -0.06 -13.18 -2.91
C GLY A 330 -1.22 -13.77 -3.73
N ILE A 331 -2.14 -12.93 -4.25
CA ILE A 331 -3.26 -13.33 -5.12
C ILE A 331 -2.76 -14.05 -6.38
N TYR A 332 -1.68 -13.55 -7.00
CA TYR A 332 -1.09 -14.15 -8.18
C TYR A 332 -0.52 -15.54 -7.89
N ILE A 333 0.12 -15.71 -6.74
CA ILE A 333 0.73 -16.98 -6.31
C ILE A 333 -0.35 -18.03 -6.08
N ILE A 334 -1.37 -17.72 -5.28
CA ILE A 334 -2.42 -18.70 -4.94
C ILE A 334 -3.27 -19.10 -6.16
N LEU A 335 -3.50 -18.20 -7.12
CA LEU A 335 -4.19 -18.54 -8.36
C LEU A 335 -3.36 -19.48 -9.23
N THR A 336 -2.05 -19.27 -9.30
CA THR A 336 -1.13 -20.17 -9.99
C THR A 336 -1.20 -21.57 -9.37
N LEU A 337 -1.13 -21.66 -8.03
CA LEU A 337 -1.25 -22.93 -7.30
C LEU A 337 -2.60 -23.62 -7.56
N PHE A 338 -3.70 -22.86 -7.57
CA PHE A 338 -5.04 -23.40 -7.83
C PHE A 338 -5.16 -23.98 -9.25
N PHE A 339 -4.60 -23.30 -10.26
CA PHE A 339 -4.61 -23.82 -11.63
C PHE A 339 -3.69 -25.03 -11.82
N ILE A 340 -2.55 -25.09 -11.12
CA ILE A 340 -1.71 -26.29 -11.09
C ILE A 340 -2.49 -27.46 -10.49
N PHE A 341 -3.12 -27.24 -9.33
CA PHE A 341 -3.93 -28.24 -8.64
C PHE A 341 -5.06 -28.77 -9.53
N THR A 342 -5.89 -27.89 -10.09
CA THR A 342 -7.03 -28.30 -10.93
C THR A 342 -6.61 -29.02 -12.20
N ASN A 343 -5.56 -28.55 -12.89
CA ASN A 343 -5.03 -29.23 -14.07
C ASN A 343 -4.51 -30.65 -13.74
N LEU A 344 -3.85 -30.81 -12.58
CA LEU A 344 -3.32 -32.08 -12.12
C LEU A 344 -4.42 -33.09 -11.78
N ILE A 345 -5.42 -32.67 -11.00
CA ILE A 345 -6.50 -33.51 -10.48
C ILE A 345 -7.51 -33.89 -11.57
N TYR A 346 -7.90 -32.95 -12.41
CA TYR A 346 -8.93 -33.19 -13.42
C TYR A 346 -8.37 -33.58 -14.79
N LYS A 347 -7.05 -33.82 -14.89
CA LYS A 347 -6.31 -34.14 -16.13
C LYS A 347 -6.72 -33.21 -17.28
N GLU A 348 -6.73 -31.90 -17.02
CA GLU A 348 -7.08 -30.90 -18.04
C GLU A 348 -5.91 -30.59 -18.97
N LYS A 349 -4.68 -30.82 -18.48
CA LYS A 349 -3.42 -30.62 -19.22
C LYS A 349 -2.43 -31.73 -18.90
N SER A 350 -1.44 -31.91 -19.78
CA SER A 350 -0.30 -32.80 -19.54
C SER A 350 0.61 -32.27 -18.44
N LEU A 351 1.41 -33.15 -17.80
CA LEU A 351 2.36 -32.74 -16.77
C LEU A 351 3.39 -31.72 -17.29
N LYS A 352 3.83 -31.88 -18.54
CA LYS A 352 4.74 -30.95 -19.22
C LYS A 352 4.15 -29.54 -19.30
N GLU A 353 2.88 -29.41 -19.70
CA GLU A 353 2.20 -28.12 -19.79
C GLU A 353 1.99 -27.49 -18.40
N ILE A 354 1.69 -28.30 -17.38
CA ILE A 354 1.57 -27.84 -15.99
C ILE A 354 2.90 -27.26 -15.50
N LEU A 355 4.01 -27.97 -15.72
CA LEU A 355 5.34 -27.51 -15.33
C LEU A 355 5.78 -26.27 -16.12
N GLN A 356 5.48 -26.19 -17.41
CA GLN A 356 5.73 -25.00 -18.23
C GLN A 356 4.95 -23.78 -17.71
N PHE A 357 3.68 -23.97 -17.34
CA PHE A 357 2.86 -22.91 -16.75
C PHE A 357 3.41 -22.45 -15.39
N LEU A 358 3.76 -23.40 -14.51
CA LEU A 358 4.37 -23.10 -13.21
C LEU A 358 5.67 -22.32 -13.37
N PHE A 359 6.59 -22.81 -14.21
CA PHE A 359 7.87 -22.17 -14.46
C PHE A 359 7.69 -20.76 -15.02
N ALA A 360 6.82 -20.59 -16.01
CA ALA A 360 6.50 -19.27 -16.56
C ALA A 360 5.93 -18.32 -15.49
N ALA A 361 5.01 -18.79 -14.64
CA ALA A 361 4.42 -17.97 -13.59
C ALA A 361 5.45 -17.53 -12.55
N VAL A 362 6.30 -18.45 -12.08
CA VAL A 362 7.35 -18.20 -11.08
C VAL A 362 8.41 -17.26 -11.63
N ILE A 363 8.95 -17.53 -12.82
CA ILE A 363 9.97 -16.67 -13.43
C ILE A 363 9.41 -15.28 -13.70
N THR A 364 8.18 -15.16 -14.20
CA THR A 364 7.56 -13.85 -14.43
C THR A 364 7.38 -13.07 -13.13
N PHE A 365 6.99 -13.74 -12.04
CA PHE A 365 6.86 -13.13 -10.72
C PHE A 365 8.20 -12.62 -10.19
N ILE A 366 9.24 -13.44 -10.25
CA ILE A 366 10.59 -13.05 -9.82
C ILE A 366 11.10 -11.87 -10.65
N VAL A 367 11.00 -11.95 -11.98
CA VAL A 367 11.44 -10.88 -12.88
C VAL A 367 10.68 -9.58 -12.61
N ALA A 368 9.37 -9.62 -12.40
CA ALA A 368 8.58 -8.42 -12.07
C ALA A 368 8.96 -7.81 -10.72
N ILE A 369 9.19 -8.61 -9.67
CA ILE A 369 9.62 -8.10 -8.36
C ILE A 369 11.02 -7.50 -8.43
N LEU A 370 11.97 -8.17 -9.09
CA LEU A 370 13.32 -7.63 -9.25
C LEU A 370 13.27 -6.34 -10.07
N PHE A 371 12.46 -6.31 -11.13
CA PHE A 371 12.27 -5.11 -11.92
C PHE A 371 11.70 -3.96 -11.07
N TYR A 372 10.64 -4.23 -10.30
CA TYR A 372 10.07 -3.25 -9.39
C TYR A 372 11.11 -2.74 -8.37
N ARG A 373 11.86 -3.65 -7.73
CA ARG A 373 12.87 -3.31 -6.73
C ARG A 373 14.00 -2.45 -7.27
N TYR A 374 14.53 -2.76 -8.45
CA TYR A 374 15.71 -2.07 -8.96
C TYR A 374 15.38 -0.81 -9.78
N PHE A 375 14.21 -0.77 -10.42
CA PHE A 375 13.86 0.33 -11.33
C PHE A 375 12.80 1.27 -10.79
N ILE A 376 11.87 0.79 -9.94
CA ILE A 376 10.73 1.58 -9.46
C ILE A 376 10.92 2.03 -8.01
N VAL A 377 11.43 1.16 -7.13
CA VAL A 377 11.61 1.51 -5.72
C VAL A 377 12.57 2.69 -5.57
N THR A 378 12.13 3.70 -4.85
CA THR A 378 12.95 4.80 -4.35
C THR A 378 13.37 4.51 -2.92
N PRO A 379 14.61 4.89 -2.52
CA PRO A 379 15.03 4.75 -1.14
C PRO A 379 14.03 5.45 -0.22
N VAL A 380 13.43 4.70 0.70
CA VAL A 380 12.51 5.24 1.70
C VAL A 380 13.31 6.18 2.61
N PRO A 381 12.83 7.40 2.92
CA PRO A 381 13.50 8.29 3.86
C PRO A 381 13.80 7.58 5.19
N LEU A 382 14.96 7.87 5.82
CA LEU A 382 15.39 7.22 7.06
C LEU A 382 14.34 7.29 8.18
N SER A 383 13.50 8.33 8.21
CA SER A 383 12.40 8.50 9.15
C SER A 383 11.27 7.47 9.01
N LEU A 384 11.20 6.75 7.89
CA LEU A 384 10.14 5.78 7.57
C LEU A 384 10.68 4.34 7.46
N SER A 385 11.99 4.12 7.57
CA SER A 385 12.64 2.80 7.37
C SER A 385 12.31 1.76 8.46
N GLY A 386 11.77 2.18 9.61
CA GLY A 386 11.31 1.30 10.68
C GLY A 386 9.92 0.70 10.44
N TYR A 387 9.12 1.24 9.51
CA TYR A 387 7.73 0.83 9.30
C TYR A 387 7.59 -0.41 8.40
N VAL A 388 8.24 -0.41 7.23
CA VAL A 388 8.35 -1.55 6.30
C VAL A 388 9.69 -1.46 5.59
N SER A 389 10.43 -2.57 5.52
CA SER A 389 11.75 -2.60 4.86
C SER A 389 11.64 -2.89 3.37
N SER A 390 12.52 -2.27 2.58
CA SER A 390 12.83 -2.69 1.19
C SER A 390 13.84 -3.84 1.12
N ASN A 391 14.41 -4.25 2.25
CA ASN A 391 15.44 -5.28 2.33
C ASN A 391 14.84 -6.67 2.53
N THR A 392 15.54 -7.67 1.99
CA THR A 392 15.19 -9.08 2.16
C THR A 392 15.71 -9.56 3.52
N MET A 393 14.93 -10.39 4.20
CA MET A 393 15.35 -11.12 5.39
C MET A 393 16.50 -12.08 5.07
N GLN A 394 17.37 -12.35 6.05
CA GLN A 394 18.40 -13.38 5.93
C GLN A 394 17.78 -14.76 5.68
N ALA A 395 18.42 -15.57 4.81
CA ALA A 395 17.89 -16.87 4.40
C ALA A 395 17.68 -17.84 5.57
N THR A 396 18.56 -17.82 6.58
CA THR A 396 18.45 -18.64 7.80
C THR A 396 17.13 -18.37 8.54
N LYS A 397 16.79 -17.10 8.78
CA LYS A 397 15.52 -16.71 9.42
C LYS A 397 14.29 -17.09 8.59
N ILE A 398 14.39 -17.08 7.26
CA ILE A 398 13.31 -17.54 6.37
C ILE A 398 13.11 -19.06 6.55
N LEU A 399 14.19 -19.85 6.60
CA LEU A 399 14.14 -21.30 6.79
C LEU A 399 13.58 -21.69 8.17
N GLU A 400 13.85 -20.89 9.20
CA GLU A 400 13.25 -21.04 10.54
C GLU A 400 11.75 -20.65 10.58
N GLY A 401 11.17 -20.24 9.46
CA GLY A 401 9.77 -19.87 9.31
C GLY A 401 9.48 -18.37 9.45
N GLY A 402 10.45 -17.54 9.85
CA GLY A 402 10.42 -16.08 9.85
C GLY A 402 9.03 -15.42 9.94
N ASN A 403 8.67 -14.67 8.90
CA ASN A 403 7.37 -13.99 8.82
C ASN A 403 6.18 -14.94 8.64
N LEU A 404 6.39 -16.18 8.16
CA LEU A 404 5.31 -17.16 7.98
C LEU A 404 4.70 -17.56 9.33
N LYS A 405 5.54 -17.82 10.35
CA LYS A 405 5.06 -18.16 11.70
C LYS A 405 4.19 -17.05 12.28
N ILE A 406 4.64 -15.80 12.17
CA ILE A 406 3.92 -14.62 12.64
C ILE A 406 2.60 -14.46 11.87
N TYR A 407 2.66 -14.60 10.54
CA TYR A 407 1.48 -14.52 9.68
C TYR A 407 0.40 -15.56 10.04
N LEU A 408 0.77 -16.84 10.18
CA LEU A 408 -0.16 -17.90 10.56
C LEU A 408 -0.70 -17.73 11.98
N SER A 409 0.14 -17.25 12.92
CA SER A 409 -0.28 -16.89 14.27
C SER A 409 -1.36 -15.79 14.24
N PHE A 410 -1.18 -14.76 13.42
CA PHE A 410 -2.21 -13.74 13.22
C PHE A 410 -3.47 -14.32 12.60
N ILE A 411 -3.41 -15.10 11.52
CA ILE A 411 -4.62 -15.73 10.94
C ILE A 411 -5.42 -16.49 12.00
N PHE A 412 -4.74 -17.34 12.78
CA PHE A 412 -5.41 -18.13 13.79
C PHE A 412 -5.99 -17.26 14.91
N SER A 413 -5.19 -16.37 15.49
CA SER A 413 -5.64 -15.52 16.59
C SER A 413 -6.74 -14.52 16.19
N ASP A 414 -6.70 -14.04 14.95
CA ASP A 414 -7.68 -13.13 14.37
C ASP A 414 -9.02 -13.79 14.11
N LEU A 415 -9.01 -14.99 13.54
CA LEU A 415 -10.18 -15.59 12.91
C LEU A 415 -10.82 -16.73 13.70
N LYS A 416 -10.11 -17.36 14.64
CA LYS A 416 -10.60 -18.56 15.36
C LYS A 416 -11.99 -18.42 15.98
N SER A 417 -12.35 -17.19 16.39
CA SER A 417 -13.62 -16.89 17.05
C SER A 417 -14.73 -16.44 16.08
N LEU A 418 -14.43 -16.28 14.79
CA LEU A 418 -15.39 -15.84 13.79
C LEU A 418 -16.11 -17.05 13.18
N PRO A 419 -17.44 -17.03 13.04
CA PRO A 419 -18.19 -18.08 12.35
C PRO A 419 -17.67 -18.35 10.92
N PHE A 420 -17.20 -17.30 10.24
CA PHE A 420 -16.57 -17.39 8.93
C PHE A 420 -15.41 -18.41 8.89
N PHE A 421 -14.56 -18.44 9.92
CA PHE A 421 -13.41 -19.34 9.97
C PHE A 421 -13.85 -20.80 10.07
N THR A 422 -14.85 -21.09 10.90
CA THR A 422 -15.46 -22.42 11.01
C THR A 422 -16.02 -22.87 9.66
N PHE A 423 -16.81 -22.02 9.00
CA PHE A 423 -17.37 -22.35 7.69
C PHE A 423 -16.31 -22.49 6.59
N LEU A 424 -15.21 -21.75 6.68
CA LEU A 424 -14.06 -21.89 5.79
C LEU A 424 -13.35 -23.24 6.00
N VAL A 425 -13.11 -23.65 7.25
CA VAL A 425 -12.50 -24.95 7.57
C VAL A 425 -13.39 -26.09 7.06
N VAL A 426 -14.69 -26.04 7.32
CA VAL A 426 -15.63 -27.06 6.81
C VAL A 426 -15.63 -27.08 5.27
N SER A 427 -15.63 -25.92 4.62
CA SER A 427 -15.55 -25.84 3.16
C SER A 427 -14.23 -26.39 2.62
N ALA A 428 -13.12 -26.24 3.35
CA ALA A 428 -11.83 -26.83 2.99
C ALA A 428 -11.84 -28.37 3.11
N LEU A 429 -12.47 -28.93 4.14
CA LEU A 429 -12.67 -30.37 4.29
C LEU A 429 -13.56 -30.93 3.17
N LEU A 430 -14.64 -30.22 2.84
CA LEU A 430 -15.51 -30.57 1.71
C LEU A 430 -14.79 -30.44 0.37
N PHE A 431 -13.90 -29.46 0.21
CA PHE A 431 -13.05 -29.31 -0.97
C PHE A 431 -12.12 -30.51 -1.15
N ILE A 432 -11.49 -31.01 -0.08
CA ILE A 432 -10.68 -32.23 -0.10
C ILE A 432 -11.55 -33.42 -0.53
N LEU A 433 -12.70 -33.63 0.13
CA LEU A 433 -13.60 -34.75 -0.16
C LEU A 433 -14.12 -34.72 -1.60
N THR A 434 -14.57 -33.56 -2.08
CA THR A 434 -15.06 -33.40 -3.46
C THR A 434 -13.96 -33.63 -4.49
N SER A 435 -12.73 -33.18 -4.21
CA SER A 435 -11.57 -33.41 -5.08
C SER A 435 -11.19 -34.89 -5.17
N MET A 436 -11.30 -35.62 -4.05
CA MET A 436 -11.04 -37.07 -4.01
C MET A 436 -12.07 -37.88 -4.79
N LEU A 437 -13.36 -37.51 -4.68
CA LEU A 437 -14.46 -38.23 -5.31
C LEU A 437 -14.67 -37.88 -6.79
N LEU A 438 -14.35 -36.65 -7.20
CA LEU A 438 -14.60 -36.15 -8.55
C LEU A 438 -13.32 -36.01 -9.40
N GLY A 439 -12.15 -36.15 -8.77
CA GLY A 439 -10.86 -36.13 -9.46
C GLY A 439 -10.74 -37.26 -10.48
N LYS A 440 -9.98 -37.03 -11.56
CA LYS A 440 -9.62 -38.08 -12.54
C LYS A 440 -8.34 -38.81 -12.17
N ARG A 441 -7.74 -38.46 -11.03
CA ARG A 441 -6.60 -39.15 -10.40
C ARG A 441 -7.13 -40.12 -9.36
N ASN A 442 -6.28 -41.02 -8.89
CA ASN A 442 -6.68 -41.90 -7.79
C ASN A 442 -6.96 -41.08 -6.51
N PHE A 443 -7.66 -41.72 -5.57
CA PHE A 443 -8.12 -41.10 -4.34
C PHE A 443 -6.98 -40.52 -3.49
N ILE A 444 -5.88 -41.28 -3.33
CA ILE A 444 -4.72 -40.89 -2.51
C ILE A 444 -4.00 -39.67 -3.10
N VAL A 445 -3.73 -39.66 -4.41
CA VAL A 445 -3.09 -38.50 -5.07
C VAL A 445 -3.98 -37.27 -4.95
N SER A 446 -5.29 -37.44 -5.11
CA SER A 446 -6.25 -36.34 -4.99
C SER A 446 -6.31 -35.77 -3.57
N PHE A 447 -6.26 -36.63 -2.55
CA PHE A 447 -6.16 -36.22 -1.15
C PHE A 447 -4.88 -35.43 -0.87
N ILE A 448 -3.71 -36.00 -1.19
CA ILE A 448 -2.41 -35.38 -0.94
C ILE A 448 -2.29 -34.05 -1.68
N ALA A 449 -2.64 -34.01 -2.96
CA ALA A 449 -2.56 -32.77 -3.74
C ALA A 449 -3.51 -31.68 -3.21
N SER A 450 -4.68 -32.05 -2.66
CA SER A 450 -5.61 -31.09 -2.04
C SER A 450 -5.03 -30.54 -0.74
N LEU A 451 -4.43 -31.40 0.10
CA LEU A 451 -3.75 -31.00 1.32
C LEU A 451 -2.57 -30.04 1.01
N VAL A 452 -1.73 -30.42 0.05
CA VAL A 452 -0.59 -29.63 -0.42
C VAL A 452 -1.05 -28.28 -0.97
N PHE A 453 -2.10 -28.26 -1.80
CA PHE A 453 -2.66 -27.02 -2.30
C PHE A 453 -3.13 -26.12 -1.17
N LEU A 454 -3.94 -26.63 -0.23
CA LEU A 454 -4.45 -25.83 0.89
C LEU A 454 -3.33 -25.27 1.77
N ALA A 455 -2.35 -26.12 2.12
CA ALA A 455 -1.23 -25.73 2.95
C ALA A 455 -0.34 -24.67 2.27
N LEU A 456 0.03 -24.88 1.00
CA LEU A 456 0.84 -23.93 0.24
C LEU A 456 0.08 -22.64 -0.07
N ALA A 457 -1.19 -22.72 -0.46
CA ALA A 457 -1.97 -21.54 -0.80
C ALA A 457 -2.22 -20.66 0.44
N LEU A 458 -2.52 -21.26 1.60
CA LEU A 458 -2.62 -20.51 2.86
C LEU A 458 -1.27 -19.86 3.20
N SER A 459 -0.19 -20.65 3.23
CA SER A 459 1.13 -20.17 3.63
C SER A 459 1.67 -19.06 2.72
N LEU A 460 1.47 -19.18 1.41
CA LEU A 460 2.00 -18.24 0.41
C LEU A 460 1.04 -17.09 0.09
N SER A 461 -0.15 -17.05 0.71
CA SER A 461 -1.10 -15.96 0.48
C SER A 461 -0.65 -14.59 1.02
N TYR A 462 0.36 -14.54 1.92
CA TYR A 462 1.01 -13.30 2.32
C TYR A 462 2.03 -12.77 1.28
N GLY A 463 2.36 -13.59 0.27
CA GLY A 463 3.18 -13.19 -0.86
C GLY A 463 4.60 -12.79 -0.49
N ALA A 464 5.15 -11.79 -1.20
CA ALA A 464 6.52 -11.31 -1.05
C ALA A 464 6.86 -10.78 0.36
N TYR A 465 5.84 -10.44 1.17
CA TYR A 465 6.04 -9.99 2.55
C TYR A 465 6.65 -11.08 3.44
N LEU A 466 6.51 -12.36 3.06
CA LEU A 466 7.18 -13.47 3.74
C LEU A 466 8.71 -13.35 3.74
N ALA A 467 9.27 -12.67 2.73
CA ALA A 467 10.72 -12.53 2.54
C ALA A 467 11.30 -11.18 3.01
N LEU A 468 10.47 -10.24 3.49
CA LEU A 468 10.95 -8.92 3.92
C LEU A 468 11.54 -8.94 5.33
N GLN A 469 12.59 -8.16 5.58
CA GLN A 469 13.23 -8.07 6.89
C GLN A 469 12.25 -7.51 7.96
N ASN A 470 11.57 -6.41 7.64
CA ASN A 470 10.50 -5.81 8.43
C ASN A 470 9.21 -5.80 7.59
N ALA A 471 8.34 -6.79 7.79
CA ALA A 471 7.09 -6.93 7.07
C ALA A 471 5.91 -6.23 7.78
N LEU A 472 4.94 -5.75 7.00
CA LEU A 472 3.73 -5.11 7.53
C LEU A 472 2.70 -6.15 7.98
N PHE A 473 2.56 -6.35 9.29
CA PHE A 473 1.52 -7.22 9.86
C PHE A 473 0.23 -6.48 10.21
N ALA A 474 -0.14 -5.43 9.48
CA ALA A 474 -1.47 -4.83 9.59
C ALA A 474 -2.49 -5.68 8.81
N PRO A 475 -3.76 -5.81 9.26
CA PRO A 475 -4.78 -6.56 8.54
C PRO A 475 -4.85 -6.28 7.04
N ARG A 476 -4.67 -5.02 6.62
CA ARG A 476 -4.66 -4.58 5.23
C ARG A 476 -3.59 -5.23 4.34
N ALA A 477 -2.56 -5.85 4.93
CA ALA A 477 -1.51 -6.54 4.19
C ALA A 477 -1.89 -7.99 3.83
N PHE A 478 -2.94 -8.56 4.45
CA PHE A 478 -3.30 -9.96 4.29
C PHE A 478 -4.32 -10.19 3.16
N ILE A 479 -4.27 -9.36 2.11
CA ILE A 479 -5.22 -9.39 0.97
C ILE A 479 -5.32 -10.79 0.35
N GLY A 480 -4.18 -11.47 0.18
CA GLY A 480 -4.16 -12.80 -0.44
C GLY A 480 -5.00 -13.85 0.30
N PHE A 481 -5.22 -13.69 1.62
CA PHE A 481 -6.07 -14.59 2.38
C PHE A 481 -7.54 -14.56 1.89
N GLY A 482 -8.07 -13.38 1.57
CA GLY A 482 -9.41 -13.26 0.99
C GLY A 482 -9.53 -13.97 -0.37
N GLY A 483 -8.46 -13.93 -1.17
CA GLY A 483 -8.33 -14.73 -2.40
C GLY A 483 -8.27 -16.22 -2.12
N PHE A 484 -7.52 -16.66 -1.11
CA PHE A 484 -7.44 -18.06 -0.71
C PHE A 484 -8.81 -18.61 -0.31
N ALA A 485 -9.52 -17.89 0.57
CA ALA A 485 -10.86 -18.28 0.99
C ALA A 485 -11.84 -18.36 -0.19
N SER A 486 -11.77 -17.39 -1.12
CA SER A 486 -12.60 -17.39 -2.32
C SER A 486 -12.29 -18.58 -3.24
N LEU A 487 -11.02 -18.98 -3.36
CA LEU A 487 -10.61 -20.16 -4.13
C LEU A 487 -11.05 -21.47 -3.48
N VAL A 488 -11.07 -21.57 -2.15
CA VAL A 488 -11.65 -22.72 -1.44
C VAL A 488 -13.15 -22.82 -1.72
N PHE A 489 -13.89 -21.72 -1.58
CA PHE A 489 -15.33 -21.68 -1.87
C PHE A 489 -15.67 -21.96 -3.34
N LEU A 490 -14.90 -21.43 -4.29
CA LEU A 490 -15.08 -21.75 -5.71
C LEU A 490 -14.66 -23.19 -6.03
N GLY A 491 -13.59 -23.67 -5.41
CA GLY A 491 -13.04 -25.01 -5.58
C GLY A 491 -14.02 -26.09 -5.15
N VAL A 492 -14.66 -25.96 -3.99
CA VAL A 492 -15.63 -26.96 -3.51
C VAL A 492 -16.88 -27.03 -4.39
N LEU A 493 -17.21 -25.92 -5.07
CA LEU A 493 -18.29 -25.86 -6.07
C LEU A 493 -17.85 -26.29 -7.48
N TYR A 494 -16.56 -26.52 -7.70
CA TYR A 494 -15.99 -26.82 -9.01
C TYR A 494 -16.38 -28.23 -9.47
N LYS A 495 -16.99 -28.33 -10.66
CA LYS A 495 -17.43 -29.59 -11.29
C LYS A 495 -18.25 -30.52 -10.37
N SER A 496 -18.85 -30.01 -9.31
CA SER A 496 -19.62 -30.79 -8.34
C SER A 496 -20.87 -31.43 -8.99
N LYS A 497 -20.92 -32.77 -9.00
CA LYS A 497 -22.03 -33.56 -9.59
C LYS A 497 -22.95 -34.19 -8.54
N PHE A 498 -22.41 -34.62 -7.40
CA PHE A 498 -23.19 -35.28 -6.35
C PHE A 498 -24.14 -34.28 -5.68
N ARG A 499 -25.46 -34.52 -5.80
CA ARG A 499 -26.49 -33.58 -5.33
C ARG A 499 -26.34 -33.23 -3.85
N PHE A 500 -26.13 -34.23 -2.99
CA PHE A 500 -25.96 -34.05 -1.55
C PHE A 500 -24.72 -33.19 -1.21
N LEU A 501 -23.53 -33.59 -1.67
CA LEU A 501 -22.29 -32.84 -1.43
C LEU A 501 -22.36 -31.42 -1.99
N LYS A 502 -22.97 -31.25 -3.17
CA LYS A 502 -23.20 -29.94 -3.76
C LYS A 502 -24.11 -29.08 -2.88
N GLY A 503 -25.21 -29.62 -2.38
CA GLY A 503 -26.11 -28.93 -1.46
C GLY A 503 -25.40 -28.48 -0.19
N LEU A 504 -24.66 -29.39 0.45
CA LEU A 504 -23.87 -29.10 1.65
C LEU A 504 -22.83 -28.01 1.40
N SER A 505 -22.11 -28.08 0.27
CA SER A 505 -21.13 -27.08 -0.14
C SER A 505 -21.77 -25.71 -0.35
N ILE A 506 -22.95 -25.65 -0.96
CA ILE A 506 -23.70 -24.41 -1.16
C ILE A 506 -24.07 -23.79 0.20
N VAL A 507 -24.56 -24.61 1.14
CA VAL A 507 -24.94 -24.14 2.48
C VAL A 507 -23.75 -23.51 3.19
N PHE A 508 -22.60 -24.19 3.27
CA PHE A 508 -21.44 -23.66 3.99
C PHE A 508 -20.80 -22.45 3.30
N VAL A 509 -20.77 -22.41 1.96
CA VAL A 509 -20.33 -21.23 1.21
C VAL A 509 -21.27 -20.04 1.47
N ALA A 510 -22.59 -20.27 1.49
CA ALA A 510 -23.58 -19.23 1.77
C ALA A 510 -23.49 -18.72 3.21
N LEU A 511 -23.39 -19.61 4.20
CA LEU A 511 -23.23 -19.26 5.61
C LEU A 511 -21.91 -18.53 5.88
N GLY A 512 -20.81 -19.01 5.32
CA GLY A 512 -19.51 -18.34 5.37
C GLY A 512 -19.60 -16.92 4.82
N SER A 513 -20.18 -16.75 3.64
CA SER A 513 -20.30 -15.45 3.00
C SER A 513 -21.27 -14.51 3.72
N TYR A 514 -22.40 -15.03 4.21
CA TYR A 514 -23.36 -14.27 5.02
C TYR A 514 -22.72 -13.78 6.32
N SER A 515 -21.93 -14.61 6.99
CA SER A 515 -21.24 -14.21 8.21
C SER A 515 -20.25 -13.05 7.98
N LEU A 516 -19.64 -12.96 6.79
CA LEU A 516 -18.81 -11.81 6.40
C LEU A 516 -19.63 -10.54 6.18
N VAL A 517 -20.82 -10.65 5.56
CA VAL A 517 -21.76 -9.51 5.41
C VAL A 517 -22.15 -8.96 6.77
N VAL A 518 -22.54 -9.83 7.71
CA VAL A 518 -22.89 -9.43 9.07
C VAL A 518 -21.70 -8.77 9.78
N PHE A 519 -20.51 -9.39 9.70
CA PHE A 519 -19.30 -8.84 10.30
C PHE A 519 -18.96 -7.45 9.75
N ALA A 520 -19.03 -7.25 8.42
CA ALA A 520 -18.77 -5.96 7.76
C ALA A 520 -19.75 -4.88 8.22
N SER A 521 -21.04 -5.18 8.29
CA SER A 521 -22.06 -4.24 8.78
C SER A 521 -21.86 -3.90 10.27
N SER A 522 -21.57 -4.88 11.12
CA SER A 522 -21.27 -4.66 12.53
C SER A 522 -20.00 -3.82 12.73
N TYR A 523 -18.95 -4.10 11.95
CA TYR A 523 -17.71 -3.35 11.95
C TYR A 523 -17.95 -1.88 11.57
N GLY A 524 -18.69 -1.62 10.49
CA GLY A 524 -19.03 -0.26 10.06
C GLY A 524 -19.71 0.56 11.15
N ASN A 525 -20.67 -0.03 11.87
CA ASN A 525 -21.32 0.65 13.00
C ASN A 525 -20.36 0.88 14.18
N ALA A 526 -19.55 -0.12 14.52
CA ALA A 526 -18.57 -0.01 15.61
C ALA A 526 -17.56 1.10 15.35
N ILE A 527 -16.96 1.14 14.16
CA ILE A 527 -15.95 2.15 13.85
C ILE A 527 -16.54 3.57 13.75
N SER A 528 -17.78 3.71 13.27
CA SER A 528 -18.50 4.98 13.28
C SER A 528 -18.74 5.51 14.69
N ALA A 529 -19.13 4.61 15.60
CA ALA A 529 -19.30 4.94 17.02
C ALA A 529 -17.97 5.29 17.68
N GLN A 530 -16.87 4.61 17.31
CA GLN A 530 -15.54 4.94 17.80
C GLN A 530 -15.09 6.32 17.33
N GLN A 531 -15.31 6.67 16.05
CA GLN A 531 -14.97 8.00 15.53
C GLN A 531 -15.75 9.10 16.25
N SER A 532 -17.07 8.93 16.42
CA SER A 532 -17.91 9.91 17.10
C SER A 532 -17.44 10.13 18.54
N TYR A 533 -17.11 9.04 19.24
CA TYR A 533 -16.53 9.10 20.58
C TYR A 533 -15.19 9.82 20.61
N MET A 534 -14.29 9.50 19.67
CA MET A 534 -12.99 10.16 19.56
C MET A 534 -13.13 11.67 19.28
N MET A 535 -14.00 12.08 18.36
CA MET A 535 -14.20 13.49 18.03
C MET A 535 -14.75 14.27 19.22
N TYR A 536 -15.68 13.69 19.96
CA TYR A 536 -16.15 14.27 21.23
C TYR A 536 -14.99 14.46 22.23
N ARG A 537 -14.16 13.43 22.43
CA ARG A 537 -13.00 13.50 23.32
C ARG A 537 -11.97 14.53 22.86
N ALA A 538 -11.70 14.61 21.56
CA ALA A 538 -10.81 15.61 20.97
C ALA A 538 -11.35 17.04 21.17
N GLY A 539 -12.66 17.25 21.03
CA GLY A 539 -13.30 18.54 21.28
C GLY A 539 -13.15 19.00 22.73
N LEU A 540 -13.31 18.10 23.71
CA LEU A 540 -13.08 18.42 25.11
C LEU A 540 -11.63 18.83 25.39
N VAL A 541 -10.67 18.08 24.84
CA VAL A 541 -9.24 18.40 24.99
C VAL A 541 -8.91 19.74 24.33
N ALA A 542 -9.42 20.00 23.13
CA ALA A 542 -9.21 21.25 22.42
C ALA A 542 -9.78 22.45 23.20
N LYS A 543 -10.98 22.30 23.77
CA LYS A 543 -11.60 23.31 24.64
C LYS A 543 -10.73 23.59 25.85
N ASP A 544 -10.32 22.57 26.59
CA ASP A 544 -9.55 22.74 27.82
C ASP A 544 -8.16 23.34 27.53
N LEU A 545 -7.48 22.90 26.46
CA LEU A 545 -6.22 23.49 26.03
C LEU A 545 -6.38 24.96 25.60
N SER A 546 -7.47 25.31 24.92
CA SER A 546 -7.72 26.70 24.49
C SER A 546 -7.95 27.65 25.67
N ALA A 547 -8.39 27.15 26.82
CA ALA A 547 -8.49 27.93 28.05
C ALA A 547 -7.11 28.16 28.71
N LEU A 548 -6.13 27.31 28.42
CA LEU A 548 -4.78 27.35 29.00
C LEU A 548 -3.74 27.99 28.07
N VAL A 549 -3.97 27.98 26.75
CA VAL A 549 -3.04 28.46 25.72
C VAL A 549 -3.73 29.47 24.81
N PRO A 550 -3.35 30.76 24.86
CA PRO A 550 -3.85 31.78 23.95
C PRO A 550 -3.63 31.39 22.48
N ARG A 551 -4.53 31.85 21.60
CA ARG A 551 -4.55 31.45 20.19
C ARG A 551 -3.24 31.76 19.46
N GLU A 552 -2.61 32.90 19.78
CA GLU A 552 -1.36 33.36 19.18
C GLU A 552 -0.14 32.52 19.60
N ALA A 553 -0.25 31.77 20.70
CA ALA A 553 0.81 30.93 21.24
C ALA A 553 0.71 29.46 20.79
N GLN A 554 -0.43 29.02 20.25
CA GLN A 554 -0.66 27.60 19.94
C GLN A 554 0.40 27.01 19.01
N ASN A 555 0.82 27.74 17.97
CA ASN A 555 1.84 27.29 17.01
C ASN A 555 3.28 27.22 17.57
N LYS A 556 3.50 27.70 18.80
CA LYS A 556 4.78 27.65 19.51
C LYS A 556 4.80 26.62 20.65
N VAL A 557 3.63 26.05 20.95
CA VAL A 557 3.43 25.11 22.05
C VAL A 557 3.24 23.71 21.48
N GLY A 558 3.89 22.71 22.10
CA GLY A 558 3.70 21.32 21.74
C GLY A 558 2.69 20.62 22.64
N VAL A 559 1.92 19.70 22.07
CA VAL A 559 0.96 18.86 22.80
C VAL A 559 1.32 17.39 22.66
N ALA A 560 1.54 16.75 23.81
CA ALA A 560 1.78 15.34 23.97
C ALA A 560 0.53 14.67 24.55
N LEU A 561 -0.02 13.67 23.86
CA LEU A 561 -1.13 12.88 24.40
C LEU A 561 -0.54 11.71 25.19
N GLU A 562 -0.89 11.65 26.47
CA GLU A 562 -0.62 10.55 27.39
C GLU A 562 -1.92 9.74 27.63
N GLY A 563 -1.84 8.56 28.20
CA GLY A 563 -3.01 7.69 28.42
C GLY A 563 -3.71 7.21 27.13
N SER A 564 -5.02 6.99 27.22
CA SER A 564 -5.89 6.55 26.10
C SER A 564 -7.35 6.84 26.40
N ILE A 565 -8.10 7.29 25.38
CA ILE A 565 -9.56 7.42 25.49
C ILE A 565 -10.28 6.07 25.65
N GLY A 566 -9.61 4.96 25.31
CA GLY A 566 -10.21 3.63 25.26
C GLY A 566 -11.19 3.48 24.09
N TYR A 567 -12.14 2.57 24.23
CA TYR A 567 -13.13 2.27 23.20
C TYR A 567 -14.51 2.78 23.62
N SER A 568 -15.33 3.18 22.66
CA SER A 568 -16.74 3.50 22.91
C SER A 568 -17.51 2.23 23.34
N PRO A 569 -18.60 2.35 24.12
CA PRO A 569 -19.39 1.19 24.56
C PRO A 569 -19.84 0.28 23.41
N VAL A 570 -20.26 0.87 22.28
CA VAL A 570 -20.66 0.13 21.07
C VAL A 570 -19.49 -0.64 20.46
N THR A 571 -18.31 -0.01 20.43
CA THR A 571 -17.09 -0.63 19.89
C THR A 571 -16.58 -1.73 20.81
N LEU A 572 -16.63 -1.54 22.13
CA LEU A 572 -16.32 -2.58 23.12
C LEU A 572 -17.21 -3.80 22.93
N ASN A 573 -18.52 -3.61 22.79
CA ASN A 573 -19.44 -4.72 22.54
C ASN A 573 -19.11 -5.48 21.24
N PHE A 574 -18.76 -4.77 20.16
CA PHE A 574 -18.29 -5.40 18.93
C PHE A 574 -17.01 -6.22 19.15
N ILE A 575 -16.02 -5.65 19.84
CA ILE A 575 -14.76 -6.34 20.17
C ILE A 575 -15.02 -7.58 21.02
N ASP A 576 -15.82 -7.46 22.07
CA ASP A 576 -16.13 -8.54 23.02
C ASP A 576 -16.92 -9.67 22.34
N ARG A 577 -17.91 -9.32 21.50
CA ARG A 577 -18.71 -10.29 20.73
C ARG A 577 -17.86 -11.19 19.84
N TYR A 578 -16.76 -10.66 19.30
CA TYR A 578 -15.83 -11.41 18.46
C TYR A 578 -14.55 -11.81 19.21
N TYR A 579 -14.57 -11.76 20.55
CA TYR A 579 -13.49 -12.17 21.45
C TYR A 579 -12.13 -11.50 21.13
N GLY A 580 -12.17 -10.22 20.75
CA GLY A 580 -11.00 -9.49 20.32
C GLY A 580 -10.56 -9.87 18.91
N GLY A 581 -9.37 -10.48 18.79
CA GLY A 581 -8.79 -10.88 17.51
C GLY A 581 -8.81 -9.76 16.46
N ILE A 582 -9.38 -10.07 15.30
CA ILE A 582 -9.48 -9.12 14.18
C ILE A 582 -10.41 -7.95 14.46
N ALA A 583 -11.47 -8.14 15.26
CA ALA A 583 -12.39 -7.06 15.61
C ALA A 583 -11.66 -5.93 16.35
N LYS A 584 -10.74 -6.27 17.25
CA LYS A 584 -9.88 -5.29 17.94
C LYS A 584 -8.88 -4.62 16.99
N ARG A 585 -8.23 -5.40 16.11
CA ARG A 585 -7.18 -4.90 15.21
C ARG A 585 -7.70 -3.99 14.09
N LEU A 586 -8.99 -4.10 13.74
CA LEU A 586 -9.63 -3.22 12.75
C LEU A 586 -10.01 -1.85 13.29
N ILE A 587 -10.12 -1.69 14.61
CA ILE A 587 -10.39 -0.40 15.23
C ILE A 587 -9.07 0.34 15.40
N PRO A 588 -8.90 1.53 14.79
CA PRO A 588 -7.65 2.26 14.86
C PRO A 588 -7.40 2.74 16.30
N ASN A 589 -6.15 2.63 16.75
CA ASN A 589 -5.73 3.17 18.04
C ASN A 589 -5.23 4.59 17.84
N VAL A 590 -6.11 5.56 18.06
CA VAL A 590 -5.91 7.01 17.89
C VAL A 590 -6.22 7.72 19.23
N MET A 591 -5.63 8.90 19.48
CA MET A 591 -5.65 9.56 20.80
C MET A 591 -5.08 8.66 21.92
N ILE A 592 -3.84 8.20 21.76
CA ILE A 592 -3.13 7.32 22.70
C ILE A 592 -1.69 7.80 22.94
N ASN A 593 -1.09 7.35 24.05
CA ASN A 593 0.33 7.54 24.37
C ASN A 593 1.26 6.72 23.47
N LYS A 594 1.28 7.04 22.18
CA LYS A 594 2.29 6.56 21.24
C LYS A 594 2.66 7.67 20.29
N ALA A 595 3.97 7.71 20.05
CA ALA A 595 4.64 8.63 19.18
C ALA A 595 4.35 8.25 17.71
N PHE A 596 3.08 8.35 17.35
CA PHE A 596 2.54 8.07 16.02
C PHE A 596 2.03 9.40 15.43
N PRO A 597 2.40 9.76 14.19
CA PRO A 597 2.13 11.10 13.65
C PRO A 597 0.66 11.51 13.64
N PHE A 598 -0.25 10.53 13.57
CA PHE A 598 -1.68 10.75 13.40
C PHE A 598 -2.45 10.94 14.71
N THR A 599 -1.79 10.75 15.87
CA THR A 599 -2.45 10.82 17.17
C THR A 599 -3.02 12.22 17.44
N ASN A 600 -2.40 13.28 16.93
CA ASN A 600 -2.83 14.67 17.14
C ASN A 600 -3.80 15.16 16.06
N TYR A 601 -4.02 14.42 14.97
CA TYR A 601 -4.88 14.87 13.89
C TYR A 601 -6.33 15.12 14.30
N PRO A 602 -6.94 14.36 15.22
CA PRO A 602 -8.25 14.73 15.76
C PRO A 602 -8.28 16.12 16.38
N LEU A 603 -7.21 16.58 17.03
CA LEU A 603 -7.11 17.94 17.58
C LEU A 603 -6.96 18.99 16.47
N ILE A 604 -6.15 18.71 15.46
CA ILE A 604 -6.00 19.62 14.30
C ILE A 604 -7.35 19.75 13.57
N TYR A 605 -8.10 18.64 13.47
CA TYR A 605 -9.45 18.63 12.90
C TYR A 605 -10.43 19.51 13.71
N GLN A 606 -10.21 19.72 15.02
CA GLN A 606 -10.96 20.70 15.82
C GLN A 606 -10.50 22.15 15.61
N GLY A 607 -9.60 22.42 14.67
CA GLY A 607 -9.10 23.76 14.34
C GLY A 607 -7.93 24.23 15.21
N SER A 608 -7.25 23.33 15.91
CA SER A 608 -6.07 23.68 16.71
C SER A 608 -4.77 23.66 15.91
N ASN A 609 -3.84 24.55 16.27
CA ASN A 609 -2.55 24.71 15.60
C ASN A 609 -1.36 24.30 16.49
N TYR A 610 -1.58 23.41 17.46
CA TYR A 610 -0.53 22.94 18.36
C TYR A 610 0.55 22.15 17.60
N GLN A 611 1.81 22.33 17.98
CA GLN A 611 2.89 21.49 17.47
C GLN A 611 2.72 20.05 17.98
N SER A 612 3.08 19.06 17.15
CA SER A 612 3.13 17.67 17.61
C SER A 612 4.24 17.47 18.64
N PHE A 613 4.19 16.35 19.37
CA PHE A 613 5.25 15.95 20.31
C PHE A 613 6.67 15.96 19.69
N TYR A 614 6.78 15.75 18.38
CA TYR A 614 8.05 15.78 17.64
C TYR A 614 8.42 17.16 17.08
N GLY A 615 7.58 18.17 17.29
CA GLY A 615 7.96 19.56 17.04
C GLY A 615 9.08 19.98 17.99
N SER A 616 9.84 20.99 17.58
CA SER A 616 10.96 21.54 18.36
C SER A 616 10.57 21.92 19.81
N ALA A 617 9.29 22.23 20.06
CA ALA A 617 8.77 22.61 21.38
C ALA A 617 8.69 21.47 22.42
N CYS A 618 8.59 20.20 22.00
CA CYS A 618 8.50 19.01 22.89
C CYS A 618 9.62 17.98 22.65
N ALA A 619 10.61 18.28 21.78
CA ALA A 619 11.69 17.36 21.42
C ALA A 619 12.39 16.76 22.66
N PRO A 620 12.85 15.48 22.61
CA PRO A 620 13.54 14.84 23.72
C PRO A 620 14.75 15.64 24.22
N GLU A 621 15.43 16.38 23.36
CA GLU A 621 16.56 17.24 23.75
C GLU A 621 16.12 18.43 24.63
N ASN A 622 14.85 18.83 24.56
CA ASN A 622 14.22 19.91 25.34
C ASN A 622 13.33 19.41 26.49
N THR A 623 13.02 18.11 26.54
CA THR A 623 12.16 17.46 27.56
C THR A 623 12.88 16.39 28.40
N TYR A 624 13.94 15.78 27.87
CA TYR A 624 14.95 14.97 28.56
C TYR A 624 16.25 15.77 28.68
N ILE A 625 16.21 16.84 29.47
CA ILE A 625 17.43 17.30 30.13
C ILE A 625 17.89 16.15 31.03
N LYS A 626 19.20 15.95 31.13
CA LYS A 626 19.94 15.01 32.00
C LYS A 626 19.57 15.05 33.50
N ASP A 627 18.51 15.75 33.88
CA ASP A 627 18.08 15.96 35.24
C ASP A 627 16.59 15.59 35.35
N SER A 628 16.32 14.56 36.15
CA SER A 628 15.00 13.97 36.42
C SER A 628 14.07 14.89 37.24
N SER A 629 14.26 16.21 37.13
CA SER A 629 13.73 17.23 38.04
C SER A 629 12.74 18.21 37.39
N ALA A 630 12.46 18.12 36.09
CA ALA A 630 11.40 18.91 35.46
C ALA A 630 10.01 18.42 35.93
N LYS A 631 9.56 18.93 37.08
CA LYS A 631 8.23 18.65 37.64
C LYS A 631 7.16 19.07 36.63
N LYS A 632 6.37 18.09 36.17
CA LYS A 632 5.09 18.33 35.49
C LYS A 632 4.16 19.06 36.45
N GLU A 633 3.82 20.31 36.15
CA GLU A 633 2.83 21.08 36.91
C GLU A 633 1.43 20.69 36.44
N LEU A 634 0.55 20.28 37.35
CA LEU A 634 -0.85 19.99 37.03
C LEU A 634 -1.61 21.31 36.85
N LEU A 635 -2.12 21.55 35.65
CA LEU A 635 -2.91 22.75 35.33
C LEU A 635 -4.41 22.51 35.38
N LEU A 636 -4.85 21.31 35.04
CA LEU A 636 -6.27 20.96 34.98
C LEU A 636 -6.44 19.47 35.25
N ASP A 637 -7.45 19.13 36.05
CA ASP A 637 -7.87 17.75 36.26
C ASP A 637 -9.40 17.65 36.22
N ASN A 638 -9.93 16.79 35.34
CA ASN A 638 -11.37 16.51 35.26
C ASN A 638 -11.64 15.02 35.01
N SER A 639 -12.91 14.65 34.83
CA SER A 639 -13.32 13.26 34.62
C SER A 639 -12.79 12.63 33.30
N TYR A 640 -12.36 13.45 32.35
CA TYR A 640 -11.93 13.01 31.02
C TYR A 640 -10.42 13.09 30.80
N GLN A 641 -9.74 14.09 31.36
CA GLN A 641 -8.29 14.25 31.20
C GLN A 641 -7.66 15.01 32.37
N SER A 642 -6.35 14.85 32.48
CA SER A 642 -5.47 15.70 33.28
C SER A 642 -4.48 16.39 32.35
N ILE A 643 -4.30 17.71 32.50
CA ILE A 643 -3.35 18.48 31.68
C ILE A 643 -2.22 18.96 32.57
N TYR A 644 -1.00 18.58 32.18
CA TYR A 644 0.22 19.01 32.82
C TYR A 644 1.04 19.90 31.89
N LYS A 645 1.84 20.78 32.48
CA LYS A 645 2.80 21.61 31.75
C LYS A 645 4.22 21.32 32.21
N SER A 646 5.14 21.27 31.25
CA SER A 646 6.58 21.36 31.48
C SER A 646 7.20 22.16 30.35
N ASN A 647 7.82 23.31 30.67
CA ASN A 647 8.34 24.26 29.70
C ASN A 647 7.28 24.67 28.65
N SER A 648 7.59 24.52 27.35
CA SER A 648 6.70 24.79 26.21
C SER A 648 5.85 23.59 25.78
N CYS A 649 5.79 22.53 26.60
CA CYS A 649 5.09 21.29 26.29
C CYS A 649 3.93 21.03 27.25
N TYR A 650 2.76 20.70 26.71
CA TYR A 650 1.57 20.31 27.45
C TYR A 650 1.35 18.80 27.29
N PHE A 651 1.24 18.10 28.41
CA PHE A 651 1.00 16.66 28.47
C PHE A 651 -0.46 16.44 28.88
N VAL A 652 -1.25 15.85 27.98
CA VAL A 652 -2.67 15.58 28.20
C VAL A 652 -2.82 14.10 28.51
N ASP A 653 -2.97 13.73 29.77
CA ASP A 653 -3.26 12.36 30.18
C ASP A 653 -4.74 12.05 29.99
N LEU A 654 -5.05 11.23 28.99
CA LEU A 654 -6.40 10.85 28.61
C LEU A 654 -6.90 9.70 29.49
N LYS A 655 -7.97 9.97 30.24
CA LYS A 655 -8.62 8.96 31.09
C LYS A 655 -9.55 8.06 30.25
N PRO A 656 -9.47 6.72 30.38
CA PRO A 656 -10.32 5.81 29.61
C PRO A 656 -11.78 5.91 30.07
N SER A 657 -12.71 5.44 29.23
CA SER A 657 -14.12 5.32 29.63
C SER A 657 -14.28 4.49 30.89
N THR A 658 -15.14 4.96 31.82
CA THR A 658 -15.53 4.23 33.03
C THR A 658 -16.62 3.18 32.77
N TRP A 659 -17.14 3.11 31.54
CA TRP A 659 -18.16 2.13 31.15
C TRP A 659 -17.67 0.70 31.35
N ASN A 660 -18.42 -0.07 32.14
CA ASN A 660 -18.18 -1.49 32.34
C ASN A 660 -19.52 -2.24 32.29
N PRO A 661 -19.77 -3.05 31.24
CA PRO A 661 -21.02 -3.77 31.09
C PRO A 661 -21.24 -4.84 32.16
N LYS A 662 -20.22 -5.24 32.94
CA LYS A 662 -20.34 -6.22 34.04
C LYS A 662 -20.77 -5.62 35.39
N LYS A 663 -20.99 -4.30 35.45
CA LYS A 663 -21.40 -3.57 36.67
C LYS A 663 -22.90 -3.23 36.72
N PHE A 664 -23.64 -3.58 35.67
CA PHE A 664 -25.09 -3.46 35.52
C PHE A 664 -25.63 -4.81 35.07
#